data_AF-A0AAD9KCK0-F1
#
_entry.id   AF-A0AAD9KCK0-F1
#
_cell.length_a   1.000
_cell.length_b   1.000
_cell.length_c   1.000
_cell.angle_alpha   90.00
_cell.angle_beta   90.00
_cell.angle_gamma   90.00
#
_symmetry.space_group_name_H-M   'P 1'
#
loop_
_entity.id
_entity.type
_entity.pdbx_description
1 polymer ?
#
loop_
_entity_poly.entity_id
_entity_poly.type
_entity_poly.pdbx_seq_one_letter_code
_entity_poly.pdbx_strand_id
1 'polypeptide(L)'
;MDVAEQVVGTNIVKDVVGERCQKLFQDFLEEFQREDGEVKYLDAAQELIRPERNTLTVSFADVEMHNQSLATVILEEYYRVYPFLCRAVRNFAHDRGQVPPSKEFYVSFTDVSTRQKVRDLTTAKIGSLLKITGQVVRTHPVHPELISGTFICLDCQTVIKDVEQQFKYTQPTICRNPVCNNRSRFILDVNKSRFVDFQKVRIQETQAELPRGSIPRSVEVVLRAEAVEMAQAGDRCDFTWHPHCRTGCRGHVTSRGRGRNDAGGDNAGVRGLKSLGVRELSYKLAFLACTVIPCNKRHGGLDIRGEDEMTPEVIKRQMTDAEWQRVYDMSRDKNLYHNLCSSLFPAIYVSFLPSTVSLYHNLCSSLFPAIYGNDEVKRGILLMLFGGVAKVTMEGTRLRGDINVCVVGDPSTAKSQFLKQVEEFSPRAVYTSGKASTAAGLTAAVVRDEETYEFVIEAGALMLADNGVCCIDEFDKMDPRDQVAIHEAMEQQTISIAKAGVKATLNARASILAAANPIGGRYDRTKSLKQNITMTAPIMSRFDLFFILVDECNEVTDYAIARRIVDLHSNVEESIERVYSVEEIQRYITFARQFKPKISPDAQEFMVEEYKRLRQRDCVGTSQSSWRITVRQLESMIRLSEGMARMYCLDEPKHVKEAFRLLNKSIIRVEQPDVHLEEEDDEEMEEEDEVAMETDTPAVQVPPSGAEADKEAAAEKTAPKKGLKLTYDEYKQMANLLVCHMRKMEETADDDDAGVRRNELVNWYLHEIEAEIDSEAELMERKTIVEKVIFRLVHHDHILIELDTTGLKPKHSKEQLVKEDDPVLVVHPNYVIDV
;
A
#
# COMPACT_ATOMS: atom_id res chain seq x y z
N MET A 1 -68.01 -20.25 -5.35
CA MET A 1 -68.72 -19.40 -6.33
C MET A 1 -67.82 -18.21 -6.58
N ASP A 2 -66.91 -18.41 -7.53
CA ASP A 2 -65.96 -17.40 -7.98
C ASP A 2 -66.74 -16.32 -8.71
N VAL A 3 -66.76 -15.12 -8.12
CA VAL A 3 -67.32 -13.95 -8.79
C VAL A 3 -66.37 -13.61 -9.93
N ALA A 4 -66.81 -13.97 -11.13
CA ALA A 4 -66.19 -13.66 -12.40
C ALA A 4 -65.62 -12.24 -12.41
N GLU A 5 -64.36 -12.14 -12.80
CA GLU A 5 -63.71 -10.89 -13.18
C GLU A 5 -64.47 -10.27 -14.36
N GLN A 6 -65.49 -9.47 -14.04
CA GLN A 6 -66.05 -8.52 -15.00
C GLN A 6 -65.00 -7.43 -15.22
N VAL A 7 -64.16 -7.67 -16.23
CA VAL A 7 -63.30 -6.70 -16.88
C VAL A 7 -64.19 -5.54 -17.34
N VAL A 8 -64.28 -4.49 -16.52
CA VAL A 8 -64.79 -3.19 -16.96
C VAL A 8 -63.77 -2.69 -17.97
N GLY A 9 -64.16 -2.75 -19.25
CA GLY A 9 -63.34 -2.40 -20.40
C GLY A 9 -62.93 -0.93 -20.41
N THR A 10 -61.75 -0.65 -19.88
CA THR A 10 -60.84 0.28 -20.53
C THR A 10 -59.96 -0.56 -21.45
N ASN A 11 -60.10 -0.35 -22.77
CA ASN A 11 -59.12 -0.87 -23.73
C ASN A 11 -57.77 -0.24 -23.37
N ILE A 12 -56.94 -0.98 -22.64
CA ILE A 12 -55.54 -0.60 -22.42
C ILE A 12 -54.92 -0.52 -23.81
N VAL A 13 -54.45 0.67 -24.18
CA VAL A 13 -53.77 0.87 -25.47
C VAL A 13 -52.53 -0.02 -25.46
N LYS A 14 -52.49 -1.00 -26.37
CA LYS A 14 -51.36 -1.91 -26.49
C LYS A 14 -50.17 -1.17 -27.08
N ASP A 15 -49.03 -1.27 -26.41
CA ASP A 15 -47.78 -0.72 -26.92
C ASP A 15 -47.19 -1.67 -27.97
N VAL A 16 -47.39 -1.35 -29.24
CA VAL A 16 -46.93 -2.18 -30.37
C VAL A 16 -45.41 -2.28 -30.41
N VAL A 17 -44.69 -1.23 -30.00
CA VAL A 17 -43.23 -1.21 -30.00
C VAL A 17 -42.71 -2.07 -28.85
N GLY A 18 -43.31 -1.94 -27.67
CA GLY A 18 -42.97 -2.74 -26.48
C GLY A 18 -43.21 -4.24 -26.70
N GLU A 19 -44.36 -4.62 -27.26
CA GLU A 19 -44.68 -6.03 -27.56
C GLU A 19 -43.77 -6.61 -28.66
N ARG A 20 -43.40 -5.82 -29.67
CA ARG A 20 -42.45 -6.25 -30.70
C ARG A 20 -41.06 -6.46 -30.10
N CYS A 21 -40.60 -5.54 -29.27
CA CYS A 21 -39.33 -5.64 -28.54
C CYS A 21 -39.31 -6.87 -27.63
N GLN A 22 -40.40 -7.14 -26.92
CA GLN A 22 -40.55 -8.32 -26.07
C GLN A 22 -40.33 -9.63 -26.86
N LYS A 23 -40.96 -9.75 -28.04
CA LYS A 23 -40.82 -10.95 -28.89
C LYS A 23 -39.39 -11.09 -29.42
N LEU A 24 -38.85 -10.03 -30.02
CA LEU A 24 -37.48 -10.05 -30.56
C LEU A 24 -36.44 -10.37 -29.49
N PHE A 25 -36.65 -9.90 -28.26
CA PHE A 25 -35.75 -10.19 -27.15
C PHE A 25 -35.91 -11.63 -26.64
N GLN A 26 -37.13 -12.18 -26.66
CA GLN A 26 -37.34 -13.60 -26.35
C GLN A 26 -36.68 -14.50 -27.41
N ASP A 27 -36.87 -14.19 -28.70
CA ASP A 27 -36.23 -14.91 -29.81
C ASP A 27 -34.70 -14.87 -29.67
N PHE A 28 -34.13 -13.71 -29.32
CA PHE A 28 -32.70 -13.56 -29.03
C PHE A 28 -32.21 -14.50 -27.92
N LEU A 29 -32.93 -14.61 -26.81
CA LEU A 29 -32.54 -15.47 -25.69
C LEU A 29 -32.59 -16.97 -26.04
N GLU A 30 -33.42 -17.36 -27.01
CA GLU A 30 -33.58 -18.74 -27.47
C GLU A 30 -32.57 -19.12 -28.55
N GLU A 31 -32.26 -18.20 -29.48
CA GLU A 31 -31.45 -18.47 -30.67
C GLU A 31 -29.94 -18.23 -30.49
N PHE A 32 -29.52 -17.40 -29.54
CA PHE A 32 -28.12 -16.95 -29.47
C PHE A 32 -27.14 -18.05 -29.03
N GLN A 33 -26.27 -18.48 -29.95
CA GLN A 33 -25.23 -19.50 -29.74
C GLN A 33 -23.84 -18.88 -29.64
N ARG A 34 -22.96 -19.45 -28.80
CA ARG A 34 -21.51 -19.16 -28.82
C ARG A 34 -20.83 -19.90 -29.98
N GLU A 35 -19.56 -19.57 -30.21
CA GLU A 35 -18.66 -20.27 -31.14
C GLU A 35 -18.61 -21.80 -30.91
N ASP A 36 -18.92 -22.27 -29.70
CA ASP A 36 -18.95 -23.70 -29.33
C ASP A 36 -20.30 -24.41 -29.62
N GLY A 37 -21.29 -23.72 -30.19
CA GLY A 37 -22.61 -24.30 -30.52
C GLY A 37 -23.58 -24.46 -29.33
N GLU A 38 -23.14 -24.14 -28.11
CA GLU A 38 -24.00 -24.08 -26.92
C GLU A 38 -24.64 -22.69 -26.77
N VAL A 39 -25.90 -22.66 -26.33
CA VAL A 39 -26.65 -21.42 -26.09
C VAL A 39 -26.22 -20.83 -24.75
N LYS A 40 -25.58 -19.64 -24.80
CA LYS A 40 -24.93 -18.98 -23.65
C LYS A 40 -25.86 -18.73 -22.46
N TYR A 41 -27.11 -18.39 -22.73
CA TYR A 41 -28.07 -17.93 -21.74
C TYR A 41 -28.89 -19.07 -21.11
N LEU A 42 -28.69 -20.33 -21.53
CA LEU A 42 -29.40 -21.48 -20.93
C LEU A 42 -28.96 -21.71 -19.49
N ASP A 43 -27.64 -21.77 -19.24
CA ASP A 43 -27.09 -22.07 -17.92
C ASP A 43 -27.46 -20.99 -16.92
N ALA A 44 -27.35 -19.73 -17.34
CA ALA A 44 -27.79 -18.59 -16.55
C ALA A 44 -29.28 -18.72 -16.18
N ALA A 45 -30.14 -19.10 -17.13
CA ALA A 45 -31.57 -19.30 -16.85
C ALA A 45 -31.86 -20.46 -15.89
N GLN A 46 -31.05 -21.53 -15.91
CA GLN A 46 -31.16 -22.61 -14.92
C GLN A 46 -30.78 -22.10 -13.52
N GLU A 47 -29.75 -21.26 -13.41
CA GLU A 47 -29.40 -20.61 -12.15
C GLU A 47 -30.51 -19.67 -11.63
N LEU A 48 -31.25 -18.99 -12.51
CA LEU A 48 -32.37 -18.13 -12.14
C LEU A 48 -33.55 -18.86 -11.47
N ILE A 49 -33.61 -20.19 -11.59
CA ILE A 49 -34.64 -20.99 -10.90
C ILE A 49 -34.36 -21.01 -9.39
N ARG A 50 -33.10 -20.89 -8.96
CA ARG A 50 -32.74 -20.84 -7.53
C ARG A 50 -33.44 -19.64 -6.86
N PRO A 51 -33.96 -19.80 -5.63
CA PRO A 51 -34.81 -18.79 -5.00
C PRO A 51 -34.08 -17.48 -4.74
N GLU A 52 -32.76 -17.52 -4.51
CA GLU A 52 -31.93 -16.37 -4.16
C GLU A 52 -31.58 -15.48 -5.36
N ARG A 53 -31.60 -16.01 -6.59
CA ARG A 53 -31.28 -15.23 -7.80
C ARG A 53 -32.52 -14.73 -8.52
N ASN A 54 -32.54 -13.45 -8.84
CA ASN A 54 -33.63 -12.78 -9.55
C ASN A 54 -33.16 -11.91 -10.73
N THR A 55 -31.85 -11.84 -11.00
CA THR A 55 -31.33 -11.06 -12.13
C THR A 55 -30.71 -11.96 -13.21
N LEU A 56 -30.98 -11.63 -14.48
CA LEU A 56 -30.31 -12.20 -15.64
C LEU A 56 -29.34 -11.17 -16.21
N THR A 57 -28.06 -11.52 -16.26
CA THR A 57 -27.02 -10.70 -16.90
C THR A 57 -26.95 -11.02 -18.39
N VAL A 58 -27.10 -9.99 -19.22
CA VAL A 58 -27.08 -10.08 -20.68
C VAL A 58 -26.01 -9.14 -21.21
N SER A 59 -25.11 -9.65 -22.05
CA SER A 59 -24.10 -8.79 -22.67
C SER A 59 -24.73 -8.01 -23.80
N PHE A 60 -24.52 -6.70 -23.80
CA PHE A 60 -25.08 -5.81 -24.81
C PHE A 60 -24.41 -6.02 -26.18
N ALA A 61 -23.13 -6.41 -26.20
CA ALA A 61 -22.42 -6.78 -27.43
C ALA A 61 -23.10 -7.95 -28.15
N ASP A 62 -23.60 -8.95 -27.41
CA ASP A 62 -24.31 -10.09 -27.98
C ASP A 62 -25.63 -9.66 -28.64
N VAL A 63 -26.35 -8.69 -28.03
CA VAL A 63 -27.58 -8.12 -28.58
C VAL A 63 -27.29 -7.33 -29.87
N GLU A 64 -26.19 -6.56 -29.89
CA GLU A 64 -25.74 -5.85 -31.09
C GLU A 64 -25.41 -6.81 -32.24
N MET A 65 -24.79 -7.97 -31.95
CA MET A 65 -24.44 -8.98 -32.96
C MET A 65 -25.66 -9.67 -33.58
N HIS A 66 -26.67 -10.03 -32.77
CA HIS A 66 -27.87 -10.69 -33.29
C HIS A 66 -28.83 -9.70 -33.96
N ASN A 67 -29.08 -8.55 -33.34
CA ASN A 67 -30.04 -7.59 -33.85
C ASN A 67 -29.73 -6.13 -33.49
N GLN A 68 -29.16 -5.41 -34.45
CA GLN A 68 -28.85 -3.99 -34.33
C GLN A 68 -30.09 -3.11 -34.12
N SER A 69 -31.24 -3.45 -34.71
CA SER A 69 -32.47 -2.65 -34.56
C SER A 69 -33.02 -2.72 -33.15
N LEU A 70 -32.92 -3.89 -32.50
CA LEU A 70 -33.30 -4.08 -31.10
C LEU A 70 -32.38 -3.29 -30.18
N ALA A 71 -31.06 -3.34 -30.44
CA ALA A 71 -30.06 -2.59 -29.67
C ALA A 71 -30.34 -1.08 -29.68
N THR A 72 -30.64 -0.48 -30.84
CA THR A 72 -30.95 0.97 -30.93
C THR A 72 -32.20 1.34 -30.12
N VAL A 73 -33.26 0.52 -30.19
CA VAL A 73 -34.49 0.76 -29.40
C VAL A 73 -34.22 0.67 -27.90
N ILE A 74 -33.41 -0.30 -27.46
CA ILE A 74 -33.03 -0.46 -26.05
C ILE A 74 -32.16 0.72 -25.58
N LEU A 75 -31.26 1.24 -26.42
CA LEU A 75 -30.41 2.38 -26.06
C LEU A 75 -31.19 3.68 -25.93
N GLU A 76 -32.13 3.96 -26.83
CA GLU A 76 -32.88 5.22 -26.86
C GLU A 76 -34.07 5.24 -25.89
N GLU A 77 -34.89 4.18 -25.88
CA GLU A 77 -36.14 4.12 -25.12
C GLU A 77 -36.10 3.10 -23.97
N TYR A 78 -34.95 2.91 -23.32
CA TYR A 78 -34.73 1.92 -22.26
C TYR A 78 -35.84 1.91 -21.19
N TYR A 79 -36.18 3.08 -20.64
CA TYR A 79 -37.15 3.19 -19.55
C TYR A 79 -38.54 2.67 -19.94
N ARG A 80 -38.95 2.86 -21.21
CA ARG A 80 -40.24 2.41 -21.71
C ARG A 80 -40.25 0.91 -21.98
N VAL A 81 -39.17 0.37 -22.53
CA VAL A 81 -39.08 -1.05 -22.90
C VAL A 81 -38.73 -1.96 -21.72
N TYR A 82 -38.13 -1.42 -20.64
CA TYR A 82 -37.65 -2.20 -19.51
C TYR A 82 -38.69 -3.16 -18.87
N PRO A 83 -39.94 -2.74 -18.58
CA PRO A 83 -40.94 -3.67 -18.04
C PRO A 83 -41.29 -4.82 -19.00
N PHE A 84 -41.17 -4.60 -20.31
CA PHE A 84 -41.41 -5.63 -21.32
C PHE A 84 -40.24 -6.62 -21.40
N LEU A 85 -39.00 -6.15 -21.23
CA LEU A 85 -37.82 -7.01 -21.14
C LEU A 85 -37.90 -7.95 -19.92
N CYS A 86 -38.30 -7.43 -18.76
CA CYS A 86 -38.51 -8.26 -17.57
C CYS A 86 -39.61 -9.31 -17.77
N ARG A 87 -40.65 -8.99 -18.54
CA ARG A 87 -41.69 -9.97 -18.93
C ARG A 87 -41.18 -11.02 -19.92
N ALA A 88 -40.33 -10.64 -20.89
CA ALA A 88 -39.68 -11.58 -21.80
C ALA A 88 -38.84 -12.60 -21.02
N VAL A 89 -38.02 -12.15 -20.06
CA VAL A 89 -37.23 -13.05 -19.20
C VAL A 89 -38.12 -13.93 -18.34
N ARG A 90 -39.24 -13.41 -17.82
CA ARG A 90 -40.22 -14.22 -17.09
C ARG A 90 -40.81 -15.34 -17.95
N ASN A 91 -41.19 -15.04 -19.20
CA ASN A 91 -41.71 -16.05 -20.12
C ASN A 91 -40.65 -17.12 -20.39
N PHE A 92 -39.43 -16.69 -20.72
CA PHE A 92 -38.28 -17.57 -20.96
C PHE A 92 -37.95 -18.49 -19.78
N ALA A 93 -38.05 -17.98 -18.54
CA ALA A 93 -37.87 -18.79 -17.34
C ALA A 93 -39.04 -19.76 -17.10
N HIS A 94 -40.27 -19.34 -17.42
CA HIS A 94 -41.47 -20.17 -17.25
C HIS A 94 -41.53 -21.34 -18.24
N ASP A 95 -41.05 -21.16 -19.46
CA ASP A 95 -41.04 -22.22 -20.49
C ASP A 95 -40.12 -23.39 -20.11
N ARG A 96 -39.24 -23.21 -19.11
CA ARG A 96 -38.20 -24.16 -18.72
C ARG A 96 -38.33 -24.67 -17.28
N GLY A 97 -39.16 -24.06 -16.45
CA GLY A 97 -39.32 -24.46 -15.05
C GLY A 97 -40.58 -23.91 -14.37
N GLN A 98 -40.98 -24.54 -13.27
CA GLN A 98 -42.06 -24.03 -12.40
C GLN A 98 -41.52 -22.94 -11.47
N VAL A 99 -41.70 -21.69 -11.88
CA VAL A 99 -41.39 -20.52 -11.05
C VAL A 99 -42.69 -20.04 -10.39
N PRO A 100 -42.69 -19.67 -9.09
CA PRO A 100 -43.84 -19.04 -8.47
C PRO A 100 -44.18 -17.70 -9.15
N PRO A 101 -45.47 -17.40 -9.42
CA PRO A 101 -45.89 -16.20 -10.15
C PRO A 101 -45.60 -14.89 -9.41
N SER A 102 -45.23 -14.95 -8.13
CA SER A 102 -44.81 -13.81 -7.32
C SER A 102 -43.35 -13.40 -7.52
N LYS A 103 -42.53 -14.23 -8.17
CA LYS A 103 -41.11 -13.92 -8.41
C LYS A 103 -40.96 -12.96 -9.59
N GLU A 104 -40.27 -11.85 -9.36
CA GLU A 104 -39.89 -10.92 -10.42
C GLU A 104 -38.48 -11.22 -10.90
N PHE A 105 -38.27 -10.96 -12.19
CA PHE A 105 -36.99 -11.10 -12.84
C PHE A 105 -36.55 -9.73 -13.35
N TYR A 106 -35.28 -9.41 -13.15
CA TYR A 106 -34.66 -8.20 -13.66
C TYR A 106 -33.64 -8.54 -14.74
N VAL A 107 -33.50 -7.64 -15.71
CA VAL A 107 -32.47 -7.71 -16.74
C VAL A 107 -31.36 -6.74 -16.38
N SER A 108 -30.13 -7.22 -16.41
CA SER A 108 -28.92 -6.46 -16.18
C SER A 108 -28.07 -6.50 -17.45
N PHE A 109 -27.83 -5.33 -18.07
CA PHE A 109 -26.99 -5.24 -19.26
C PHE A 109 -25.52 -5.04 -18.88
N THR A 110 -24.64 -5.88 -19.41
CA THR A 110 -23.17 -5.75 -19.32
C THR A 110 -22.61 -5.26 -20.66
N ASP A 111 -21.38 -4.74 -20.65
CA ASP A 111 -20.61 -4.40 -21.87
C ASP A 111 -21.29 -3.40 -22.83
N VAL A 112 -21.95 -2.38 -22.30
CA VAL A 112 -22.49 -1.28 -23.12
C VAL A 112 -21.33 -0.46 -23.70
N SER A 113 -21.33 -0.31 -25.03
CA SER A 113 -20.30 0.39 -25.82
C SER A 113 -20.24 1.89 -25.53
N THR A 114 -21.37 2.52 -25.22
CA THR A 114 -21.49 3.97 -25.03
C THR A 114 -21.10 4.39 -23.62
N ARG A 115 -19.81 4.68 -23.41
CA ARG A 115 -19.28 5.29 -22.17
C ARG A 115 -19.47 6.81 -22.20
N GLN A 116 -20.02 7.37 -21.11
CA GLN A 116 -20.17 8.81 -20.92
C GLN A 116 -19.52 9.29 -19.62
N LYS A 117 -19.07 10.54 -19.63
CA LYS A 117 -18.56 11.20 -18.41
C LYS A 117 -19.72 11.77 -17.61
N VAL A 118 -19.48 11.94 -16.31
CA VAL A 118 -20.46 12.57 -15.40
C VAL A 118 -20.86 13.98 -15.85
N ARG A 119 -19.95 14.70 -16.53
CA ARG A 119 -20.19 16.06 -17.04
C ARG A 119 -21.02 16.13 -18.32
N ASP A 120 -21.04 15.06 -19.10
CA ASP A 120 -21.73 15.03 -20.40
C ASP A 120 -23.24 14.78 -20.25
N LEU A 121 -23.70 14.60 -19.02
CA LEU A 121 -25.08 14.33 -18.67
C LEU A 121 -25.95 15.57 -18.83
N THR A 122 -26.76 15.54 -19.88
CA THR A 122 -27.77 16.55 -20.19
C THR A 122 -29.17 15.94 -20.12
N THR A 123 -30.19 16.80 -20.14
CA THR A 123 -31.61 16.38 -20.11
C THR A 123 -32.01 15.53 -21.33
N ALA A 124 -31.31 15.65 -22.46
CA ALA A 124 -31.57 14.85 -23.65
C ALA A 124 -31.27 13.35 -23.48
N LYS A 125 -30.50 12.99 -22.44
CA LYS A 125 -30.11 11.59 -22.18
C LYS A 125 -31.06 10.87 -21.21
N ILE A 126 -32.13 11.50 -20.76
CA ILE A 126 -33.11 10.88 -19.87
C ILE A 126 -33.79 9.72 -20.59
N GLY A 127 -33.87 8.56 -19.92
CA GLY A 127 -34.49 7.35 -20.48
C GLY A 127 -33.61 6.53 -21.41
N SER A 128 -32.39 7.00 -21.73
CA SER A 128 -31.40 6.24 -22.49
C SER A 128 -30.51 5.37 -21.59
N LEU A 129 -30.03 4.24 -22.13
CA LEU A 129 -29.10 3.34 -21.44
C LEU A 129 -27.67 3.86 -21.63
N LEU A 130 -26.96 4.10 -20.53
CA LEU A 130 -25.60 4.66 -20.54
C LEU A 130 -24.67 3.89 -19.61
N LYS A 131 -23.38 3.99 -19.88
CA LYS A 131 -22.31 3.49 -19.00
C LYS A 131 -21.52 4.65 -18.42
N ILE A 132 -21.42 4.73 -17.09
CA ILE A 132 -20.59 5.71 -16.37
C ILE A 132 -19.60 5.02 -15.46
N THR A 133 -18.41 5.57 -15.40
CA THR A 133 -17.33 5.10 -14.53
C THR A 133 -17.14 6.11 -13.42
N GLY A 134 -17.17 5.66 -12.17
CA GLY A 134 -17.01 6.55 -11.01
C GLY A 134 -16.40 5.83 -9.82
N GLN A 135 -15.73 6.61 -8.97
CA GLN A 135 -15.28 6.10 -7.67
C GLN A 135 -16.41 6.21 -6.66
N VAL A 136 -16.66 5.15 -5.91
CA VAL A 136 -17.67 5.14 -4.86
C VAL A 136 -17.11 5.84 -3.63
N VAL A 137 -17.75 6.92 -3.20
CA VAL A 137 -17.31 7.68 -2.00
C VAL A 137 -18.04 7.18 -0.77
N ARG A 138 -19.35 7.02 -0.87
CA ARG A 138 -20.21 6.63 0.25
C ARG A 138 -21.31 5.68 -0.19
N THR A 139 -21.56 4.65 0.60
CA THR A 139 -22.63 3.68 0.46
C THR A 139 -23.60 3.82 1.63
N HIS A 140 -24.89 3.98 1.36
CA HIS A 140 -25.92 3.97 2.40
C HIS A 140 -26.34 2.52 2.69
N PRO A 141 -26.91 2.24 3.88
CA PRO A 141 -27.47 0.93 4.18
C PRO A 141 -28.61 0.56 3.22
N VAL A 142 -28.87 -0.74 3.13
CA VAL A 142 -29.94 -1.31 2.30
C VAL A 142 -31.29 -1.05 2.97
N HIS A 143 -32.25 -0.59 2.18
CA HIS A 143 -33.64 -0.41 2.60
C HIS A 143 -34.58 -1.13 1.64
N PRO A 144 -35.65 -1.78 2.11
CA PRO A 144 -36.66 -2.32 1.22
C PRO A 144 -37.52 -1.20 0.62
N GLU A 145 -37.56 -1.10 -0.70
CA GLU A 145 -38.46 -0.23 -1.48
C GLU A 145 -39.73 -1.01 -1.88
N LEU A 146 -40.89 -0.39 -1.69
CA LEU A 146 -42.17 -0.95 -2.11
C LEU A 146 -42.42 -0.63 -3.58
N ILE A 147 -42.42 -1.64 -4.46
CA ILE A 147 -42.65 -1.47 -5.90
C ILE A 147 -44.14 -1.56 -6.23
N SER A 148 -44.82 -2.58 -5.72
CA SER A 148 -46.25 -2.75 -5.93
C SER A 148 -46.95 -3.06 -4.61
N GLY A 149 -47.86 -2.18 -4.22
CA GLY A 149 -48.66 -2.34 -3.01
C GLY A 149 -49.95 -3.09 -3.28
N THR A 150 -50.26 -4.04 -2.40
CA THR A 150 -51.61 -4.60 -2.30
C THR A 150 -52.38 -3.84 -1.23
N PHE A 151 -53.47 -3.18 -1.61
CA PHE A 151 -54.26 -2.34 -0.71
C PHE A 151 -55.60 -3.01 -0.39
N ILE A 152 -55.98 -2.99 0.89
CA ILE A 152 -57.27 -3.45 1.37
C ILE A 152 -58.14 -2.23 1.64
N CYS A 153 -59.32 -2.19 1.02
CA CYS A 153 -60.32 -1.17 1.30
C CYS A 153 -60.96 -1.43 2.67
N LEU A 154 -60.99 -0.43 3.55
CA LEU A 154 -61.59 -0.60 4.89
C LEU A 154 -63.12 -0.76 4.85
N ASP A 155 -63.79 -0.15 3.87
CA ASP A 155 -65.25 -0.11 3.84
C ASP A 155 -65.88 -1.35 3.17
N CYS A 156 -65.20 -1.95 2.18
CA CYS A 156 -65.72 -3.12 1.45
C CYS A 156 -64.80 -4.35 1.50
N GLN A 157 -63.67 -4.27 2.20
CA GLN A 157 -62.68 -5.35 2.37
C GLN A 157 -62.13 -5.93 1.05
N THR A 158 -62.40 -5.31 -0.09
CA THR A 158 -61.86 -5.76 -1.37
C THR A 158 -60.36 -5.50 -1.42
N VAL A 159 -59.62 -6.52 -1.83
CA VAL A 159 -58.17 -6.47 -2.02
C VAL A 159 -57.88 -5.94 -3.43
N ILE A 160 -57.27 -4.77 -3.52
CA ILE A 160 -56.76 -4.17 -4.74
C ILE A 160 -55.30 -4.56 -4.87
N LYS A 161 -55.02 -5.52 -5.75
CA LYS A 161 -53.65 -5.98 -6.04
C LYS A 161 -52.97 -5.10 -7.09
N ASP A 162 -51.65 -5.12 -7.06
CA ASP A 162 -50.76 -4.59 -8.10
C ASP A 162 -50.92 -3.08 -8.35
N VAL A 163 -50.98 -2.29 -7.29
CA VAL A 163 -50.88 -0.83 -7.40
C VAL A 163 -49.39 -0.45 -7.44
N GLU A 164 -48.90 -0.08 -8.61
CA GLU A 164 -47.52 0.36 -8.82
C GLU A 164 -47.22 1.65 -8.03
N GLN A 165 -46.07 1.66 -7.36
CA GLN A 165 -45.56 2.79 -6.60
C GLN A 165 -44.30 3.29 -7.27
N GLN A 166 -44.35 4.50 -7.83
CA GLN A 166 -43.20 5.12 -8.47
C GLN A 166 -42.69 6.26 -7.60
N PHE A 167 -41.60 6.02 -6.87
CA PHE A 167 -40.86 6.99 -6.04
C PHE A 167 -41.65 7.78 -4.99
N LYS A 168 -42.95 7.46 -4.85
CA LYS A 168 -43.90 8.09 -3.94
C LYS A 168 -44.91 7.05 -3.52
N TYR A 169 -45.17 7.02 -2.21
CA TYR A 169 -46.29 6.27 -1.67
C TYR A 169 -47.61 6.86 -2.20
N THR A 170 -48.25 6.12 -3.10
CA THR A 170 -49.53 6.47 -3.70
C THR A 170 -50.57 5.46 -3.24
N GLN A 171 -51.63 5.96 -2.63
CA GLN A 171 -52.81 5.15 -2.33
C GLN A 171 -53.74 5.18 -3.55
N PRO A 172 -54.48 4.08 -3.82
CA PRO A 172 -55.48 4.08 -4.89
C PRO A 172 -56.54 5.14 -4.60
N THR A 173 -56.97 5.89 -5.62
CA THR A 173 -57.96 6.97 -5.47
C THR A 173 -59.40 6.48 -5.60
N ILE A 174 -59.60 5.30 -6.20
CA ILE A 174 -60.91 4.70 -6.48
C ILE A 174 -60.85 3.22 -6.13
N CYS A 175 -61.87 2.72 -5.43
CA CYS A 175 -62.02 1.30 -5.15
C CYS A 175 -62.48 0.54 -6.41
N ARG A 176 -62.00 -0.70 -6.62
CA ARG A 176 -62.44 -1.55 -7.75
C ARG A 176 -63.92 -1.92 -7.68
N ASN A 177 -64.51 -1.93 -6.47
CA ASN A 177 -65.93 -2.24 -6.30
C ASN A 177 -66.78 -1.00 -6.66
N PRO A 178 -67.66 -1.07 -7.68
CA PRO A 178 -68.48 0.06 -8.10
C PRO A 178 -69.47 0.54 -7.02
N VAL A 179 -69.76 -0.30 -6.03
CA VAL A 179 -70.65 0.03 -4.89
C VAL A 179 -69.90 0.82 -3.80
N CYS A 180 -68.57 0.80 -3.80
CA CYS A 180 -67.77 1.43 -2.75
C CYS A 180 -67.34 2.85 -3.15
N ASN A 181 -67.81 3.86 -2.41
CA ASN A 181 -67.46 5.27 -2.63
C ASN A 181 -66.23 5.73 -1.83
N ASN A 182 -65.39 4.79 -1.37
CA ASN A 182 -64.19 5.10 -0.60
C ASN A 182 -63.07 5.62 -1.51
N ARG A 183 -62.43 6.73 -1.09
CA ARG A 183 -61.38 7.44 -1.85
C ARG A 183 -60.08 7.68 -1.08
N SER A 184 -60.01 7.29 0.19
CA SER A 184 -58.85 7.59 1.05
C SER A 184 -58.56 6.56 2.15
N ARG A 185 -59.50 5.65 2.45
CA ARG A 185 -59.35 4.68 3.53
C ARG A 185 -58.86 3.34 2.99
N PHE A 186 -57.60 3.31 2.59
CA PHE A 186 -56.91 2.10 2.13
C PHE A 186 -55.78 1.76 3.09
N ILE A 187 -55.72 0.51 3.53
CA ILE A 187 -54.59 -0.02 4.32
C ILE A 187 -53.74 -0.88 3.39
N LEU A 188 -52.42 -0.71 3.46
CA LEU A 188 -51.48 -1.57 2.76
C LEU A 188 -51.35 -2.91 3.48
N ASP A 189 -51.51 -4.01 2.74
CA ASP A 189 -51.18 -5.35 3.21
C ASP A 189 -49.71 -5.66 2.91
N VAL A 190 -48.86 -5.56 3.92
CA VAL A 190 -47.41 -5.78 3.79
C VAL A 190 -47.11 -7.20 3.30
N ASN A 191 -47.87 -8.21 3.73
CA ASN A 191 -47.56 -9.61 3.44
C ASN A 191 -47.77 -9.98 1.96
N LYS A 192 -48.67 -9.27 1.27
CA LYS A 192 -49.00 -9.49 -0.16
C LYS A 192 -48.42 -8.42 -1.07
N SER A 193 -47.67 -7.48 -0.50
CA SER A 193 -47.03 -6.43 -1.27
C SER A 193 -45.64 -6.87 -1.71
N ARG A 194 -45.15 -6.27 -2.80
CA ARG A 194 -43.85 -6.60 -3.37
C ARG A 194 -42.82 -5.56 -2.95
N PHE A 195 -41.75 -6.05 -2.35
CA PHE A 195 -40.60 -5.27 -1.92
C PHE A 195 -39.38 -5.67 -2.72
N VAL A 196 -38.50 -4.71 -2.95
CA VAL A 196 -37.19 -4.90 -3.57
C VAL A 196 -36.16 -4.14 -2.77
N ASP A 197 -34.98 -4.71 -2.63
CA ASP A 197 -33.88 -4.06 -1.96
C ASP A 197 -33.41 -2.85 -2.77
N PHE A 198 -33.28 -1.73 -2.06
CA PHE A 198 -32.87 -0.44 -2.57
C PHE A 198 -31.64 0.02 -1.79
N GLN A 199 -30.63 0.51 -2.52
CA GLN A 199 -29.44 1.09 -1.92
C GLN A 199 -29.08 2.39 -2.62
N LYS A 200 -28.72 3.42 -1.84
CA LYS A 200 -28.25 4.71 -2.35
C LYS A 200 -26.71 4.78 -2.24
N VAL A 201 -26.05 5.03 -3.35
CA VAL A 201 -24.59 5.16 -3.44
C VAL A 201 -24.24 6.54 -3.99
N ARG A 202 -23.23 7.19 -3.40
CA ARG A 202 -22.68 8.44 -3.92
C ARG A 202 -21.38 8.14 -4.65
N ILE A 203 -21.37 8.44 -5.94
CA ILE A 203 -20.21 8.28 -6.81
C ILE A 203 -19.56 9.64 -7.08
N GLN A 204 -18.27 9.63 -7.36
CA GLN A 204 -17.47 10.78 -7.73
C GLN A 204 -16.76 10.53 -9.05
N GLU A 205 -16.59 11.61 -9.82
CA GLU A 205 -15.82 11.62 -11.07
C GLU A 205 -14.40 11.09 -10.84
N THR A 206 -13.94 10.22 -11.74
CA THR A 206 -12.60 9.63 -11.66
C THR A 206 -11.50 10.67 -11.96
N GLN A 207 -10.35 10.53 -11.30
CA GLN A 207 -9.23 11.46 -11.43
C GLN A 207 -8.72 11.59 -12.88
N ALA A 208 -8.77 10.51 -13.66
CA ALA A 208 -8.33 10.50 -15.06
C ALA A 208 -9.22 11.37 -15.97
N GLU A 209 -10.47 11.64 -15.58
CA GLU A 209 -11.42 12.40 -16.37
C GLU A 209 -11.52 13.88 -15.95
N LEU A 210 -10.81 14.29 -14.90
CA LEU A 210 -10.90 15.65 -14.36
C LEU A 210 -10.22 16.68 -15.27
N PRO A 211 -10.94 17.72 -15.72
CA PRO A 211 -10.31 18.86 -16.38
C PRO A 211 -9.50 19.68 -15.37
N ARG A 212 -8.36 20.22 -15.82
CA ARG A 212 -7.45 21.02 -14.98
C ARG A 212 -8.20 22.18 -14.33
N GLY A 213 -8.11 22.28 -13.00
CA GLY A 213 -8.67 23.39 -12.21
C GLY A 213 -10.15 23.29 -11.84
N SER A 214 -10.83 22.16 -12.07
CA SER A 214 -12.22 21.96 -11.63
C SER A 214 -12.35 21.03 -10.43
N ILE A 215 -13.30 21.33 -9.55
CA ILE A 215 -13.68 20.43 -8.45
C ILE A 215 -14.41 19.21 -9.03
N PRO A 216 -14.13 17.98 -8.54
CA PRO A 216 -14.86 16.77 -8.92
C PRO A 216 -16.35 16.86 -8.56
N ARG A 217 -17.23 16.51 -9.51
CA ARG A 217 -18.68 16.46 -9.25
C ARG A 217 -19.05 15.11 -8.63
N SER A 218 -20.03 15.12 -7.73
CA SER A 218 -20.60 13.91 -7.15
C SER A 218 -22.04 13.72 -7.61
N VAL A 219 -22.42 12.45 -7.78
CA VAL A 219 -23.74 12.03 -8.26
C VAL A 219 -24.30 10.95 -7.35
N GLU A 220 -25.62 10.97 -7.16
CA GLU A 220 -26.35 9.95 -6.41
C GLU A 220 -26.89 8.89 -7.37
N VAL A 221 -26.47 7.65 -7.16
CA VAL A 221 -26.89 6.46 -7.89
C VAL A 221 -27.71 5.58 -6.96
N VAL A 222 -28.78 5.03 -7.49
CA VAL A 222 -29.64 4.06 -6.83
C VAL A 222 -29.36 2.68 -7.43
N LEU A 223 -29.08 1.72 -6.57
CA LEU A 223 -28.95 0.29 -6.90
C LEU A 223 -30.23 -0.43 -6.48
N ARG A 224 -30.65 -1.42 -7.28
CA ARG A 224 -31.82 -2.26 -7.02
C ARG A 224 -31.48 -3.75 -7.14
N ALA A 225 -32.25 -4.57 -6.43
CA ALA A 225 -32.17 -6.03 -6.50
C ALA A 225 -30.75 -6.55 -6.20
N GLU A 226 -30.27 -7.55 -6.95
CA GLU A 226 -28.96 -8.20 -6.73
C GLU A 226 -27.76 -7.26 -6.92
N ALA A 227 -27.93 -6.11 -7.56
CA ALA A 227 -26.85 -5.12 -7.69
C ALA A 227 -26.53 -4.39 -6.37
N VAL A 228 -27.37 -4.57 -5.34
CA VAL A 228 -27.16 -4.02 -4.01
C VAL A 228 -25.93 -4.64 -3.35
N GLU A 229 -25.22 -3.83 -2.56
CA GLU A 229 -23.96 -4.14 -1.89
C GLU A 229 -22.78 -4.48 -2.80
N MET A 230 -22.95 -4.64 -4.12
CA MET A 230 -21.87 -4.92 -5.07
C MET A 230 -20.82 -3.79 -5.08
N ALA A 231 -21.27 -2.53 -5.02
CA ALA A 231 -20.41 -1.36 -4.88
C ALA A 231 -19.94 -1.19 -3.42
N GLN A 232 -18.63 -1.10 -3.21
CA GLN A 232 -18.03 -0.77 -1.92
C GLN A 232 -17.35 0.59 -1.96
N ALA A 233 -17.21 1.24 -0.81
CA ALA A 233 -16.52 2.53 -0.73
C ALA A 233 -15.03 2.39 -1.14
N GLY A 234 -14.54 3.34 -1.92
CA GLY A 234 -13.18 3.34 -2.46
C GLY A 234 -13.04 2.66 -3.83
N ASP A 235 -13.94 1.74 -4.18
CA ASP A 235 -13.87 1.01 -5.44
C ASP A 235 -14.22 1.90 -6.64
N ARG A 236 -13.57 1.59 -7.77
CA ARG A 236 -13.92 2.15 -9.08
C ARG A 236 -14.90 1.20 -9.74
N CYS A 237 -16.11 1.66 -9.98
CA CYS A 237 -17.17 0.86 -10.58
C CYS A 237 -17.70 1.51 -11.86
N ASP A 238 -17.99 0.66 -12.83
CA ASP A 238 -18.79 0.92 -14.01
C ASP A 238 -20.26 0.69 -13.66
N PHE A 239 -21.06 1.74 -13.78
CA PHE A 239 -22.50 1.71 -13.60
C PHE A 239 -23.18 1.73 -14.96
N THR A 240 -23.98 0.71 -15.25
CA THR A 240 -24.94 0.75 -16.35
C THR A 240 -26.25 1.31 -15.80
N TRP A 241 -26.70 2.44 -16.34
CA TRP A 241 -27.78 3.21 -15.73
C TRP A 241 -28.66 3.91 -16.76
N HIS A 242 -29.83 4.38 -16.32
CA HIS A 242 -30.60 5.37 -17.05
C HIS A 242 -30.90 6.57 -16.12
N PRO A 243 -30.84 7.82 -16.62
CA PRO A 243 -31.23 8.97 -15.81
C PRO A 243 -32.74 8.95 -15.56
N HIS A 244 -33.15 9.18 -14.32
CA HIS A 244 -34.53 9.37 -13.96
C HIS A 244 -34.74 10.74 -13.29
N CYS A 245 -35.91 11.33 -13.50
CA CYS A 245 -36.26 12.60 -12.90
C CYS A 245 -37.01 12.35 -11.60
N ARG A 246 -36.34 12.49 -10.44
CA ARG A 246 -37.01 12.33 -9.15
C ARG A 246 -37.61 13.65 -8.71
N THR A 247 -38.91 13.66 -8.41
CA THR A 247 -39.55 14.78 -7.72
C THR A 247 -38.97 14.91 -6.32
N GLY A 248 -38.38 16.06 -5.99
CA GLY A 248 -37.97 16.40 -4.65
C GLY A 248 -39.21 16.51 -3.76
N CYS A 249 -39.47 15.50 -2.93
CA CYS A 249 -40.48 15.61 -1.88
C CYS A 249 -39.89 16.43 -0.73
N ARG A 250 -40.04 17.77 -0.76
CA ARG A 250 -39.85 18.56 0.46
C ARG A 250 -40.94 18.18 1.47
N GLY A 251 -40.51 17.98 2.72
CA GLY A 251 -41.24 17.30 3.79
C GLY A 251 -42.58 17.90 4.21
N HIS A 252 -43.38 17.01 4.82
CA HIS A 252 -44.55 17.19 5.67
C HIS A 252 -45.44 18.43 5.46
N VAL A 253 -46.65 18.18 4.92
CA VAL A 253 -47.86 18.90 5.37
C VAL A 253 -48.75 17.88 6.07
N THR A 254 -48.85 17.98 7.39
CA THR A 254 -49.82 17.25 8.20
C THR A 254 -51.23 17.66 7.80
N SER A 255 -51.96 16.78 7.11
CA SER A 255 -53.40 16.98 6.89
C SER A 255 -54.16 16.63 8.18
N ARG A 256 -54.34 17.60 9.07
CA ARG A 256 -55.41 17.51 10.08
C ARG A 256 -56.71 17.98 9.43
N GLY A 257 -57.58 17.02 9.11
CA GLY A 257 -58.98 17.31 8.81
C GLY A 257 -59.64 17.92 10.05
N ARG A 258 -60.28 19.07 9.89
CA ARG A 258 -61.23 19.60 10.87
C ARG A 258 -62.55 19.87 10.19
N GLY A 259 -63.59 19.33 10.82
CA GLY A 259 -64.96 19.35 10.36
C GLY A 259 -65.54 20.75 10.20
N ARG A 260 -66.53 20.77 9.32
CA ARG A 260 -67.48 21.83 9.02
C ARG A 260 -68.08 22.42 10.30
N ASN A 261 -67.81 23.69 10.57
CA ASN A 261 -68.70 24.54 11.36
C ASN A 261 -68.91 25.85 10.59
N ASP A 262 -70.19 26.16 10.45
CA ASP A 262 -70.77 27.30 9.78
C ASP A 262 -70.81 28.53 10.70
N ALA A 263 -71.01 29.70 10.10
CA ALA A 263 -71.33 31.02 10.64
C ALA A 263 -70.18 31.98 11.04
N GLY A 264 -70.06 33.07 10.26
CA GLY A 264 -69.78 34.41 10.81
C GLY A 264 -68.67 35.24 10.14
N GLY A 265 -69.06 36.10 9.19
CA GLY A 265 -68.63 37.51 9.12
C GLY A 265 -67.19 37.90 8.75
N ASP A 266 -67.03 38.29 7.48
CA ASP A 266 -66.26 39.40 6.92
C ASP A 266 -64.74 39.61 7.13
N ASN A 267 -64.11 39.95 6.00
CA ASN A 267 -62.73 40.39 5.77
C ASN A 267 -61.63 39.32 5.82
N ALA A 268 -61.63 38.43 4.83
CA ALA A 268 -60.44 37.71 4.41
C ALA A 268 -60.26 37.84 2.89
N GLY A 269 -59.23 38.59 2.48
CA GLY A 269 -58.81 38.71 1.09
C GLY A 269 -58.58 37.35 0.43
N VAL A 270 -58.74 37.31 -0.89
CA VAL A 270 -58.68 36.13 -1.76
C VAL A 270 -57.40 35.30 -1.52
N ARG A 271 -57.44 34.37 -0.56
CA ARG A 271 -56.44 33.30 -0.35
C ARG A 271 -56.94 31.97 -0.92
N GLY A 272 -57.56 32.04 -2.10
CA GLY A 272 -58.21 30.91 -2.77
C GLY A 272 -57.33 30.12 -3.75
N LEU A 273 -56.00 30.12 -3.63
CA LEU A 273 -55.12 29.33 -4.52
C LEU A 273 -54.34 28.20 -3.81
N LYS A 274 -54.28 28.18 -2.48
CA LYS A 274 -53.58 27.13 -1.71
C LYS A 274 -54.42 25.87 -1.48
N SER A 275 -55.74 25.95 -1.66
CA SER A 275 -56.65 24.79 -1.67
C SER A 275 -56.54 23.97 -2.96
N LEU A 276 -56.03 24.56 -4.03
CA LEU A 276 -55.80 23.93 -5.33
C LEU A 276 -54.40 23.33 -5.45
N GLY A 277 -53.93 22.59 -4.44
CA GLY A 277 -52.83 21.62 -4.61
C GLY A 277 -51.56 22.08 -5.35
N VAL A 278 -51.24 23.39 -5.39
CA VAL A 278 -50.07 23.91 -6.10
C VAL A 278 -48.84 23.52 -5.29
N ARG A 279 -48.22 22.41 -5.67
CA ARG A 279 -46.92 21.98 -5.15
C ARG A 279 -45.86 22.60 -6.04
N GLU A 280 -44.90 23.30 -5.43
CA GLU A 280 -43.66 23.64 -6.14
C GLU A 280 -42.96 22.34 -6.52
N LEU A 281 -42.91 22.06 -7.83
CA LEU A 281 -42.25 20.88 -8.37
C LEU A 281 -40.78 21.21 -8.57
N SER A 282 -39.95 20.81 -7.60
CA SER A 282 -38.50 20.76 -7.77
C SER A 282 -38.11 19.36 -8.22
N TYR A 283 -37.39 19.27 -9.33
CA TYR A 283 -36.86 18.02 -9.84
C TYR A 283 -35.35 17.96 -9.60
N LYS A 284 -34.89 16.81 -9.13
CA LYS A 284 -33.46 16.48 -9.06
C LYS A 284 -33.22 15.29 -9.98
N LEU A 285 -32.13 15.34 -10.75
CA LEU A 285 -31.67 14.17 -11.48
C LEU A 285 -31.21 13.13 -10.46
N ALA A 286 -31.86 11.97 -10.50
CA ALA A 286 -31.48 10.81 -9.71
C ALA A 286 -31.27 9.67 -10.69
N PHE A 287 -30.25 8.87 -10.46
CA PHE A 287 -29.89 7.88 -11.43
C PHE A 287 -30.17 6.49 -10.91
N LEU A 288 -30.73 5.65 -11.79
CA LEU A 288 -31.04 4.28 -11.48
C LEU A 288 -30.07 3.40 -12.23
N ALA A 289 -29.18 2.72 -11.51
CA ALA A 289 -28.28 1.74 -12.09
C ALA A 289 -28.89 0.34 -11.99
N CYS A 290 -28.86 -0.37 -13.12
CA CYS A 290 -29.31 -1.76 -13.23
C CYS A 290 -28.15 -2.75 -13.06
N THR A 291 -26.93 -2.30 -13.37
CA THR A 291 -25.72 -3.14 -13.31
C THR A 291 -24.60 -2.35 -12.66
N VAL A 292 -23.84 -3.02 -11.80
CA VAL A 292 -22.58 -2.53 -11.24
C VAL A 292 -21.51 -3.55 -11.58
N ILE A 293 -20.43 -3.10 -12.22
CA ILE A 293 -19.26 -3.93 -12.51
C ILE A 293 -18.04 -3.18 -11.99
N PRO A 294 -17.18 -3.75 -11.14
CA PRO A 294 -15.92 -3.09 -10.79
C PRO A 294 -15.04 -2.92 -12.04
N CYS A 295 -14.52 -1.71 -12.28
CA CYS A 295 -13.66 -1.41 -13.44
C CYS A 295 -12.35 -2.20 -13.40
N ASN A 296 -11.79 -2.29 -12.19
CA ASN A 296 -10.65 -3.15 -11.93
C ASN A 296 -11.21 -4.56 -11.84
N LYS A 297 -11.15 -5.31 -12.94
CA LYS A 297 -11.29 -6.75 -12.88
C LYS A 297 -10.27 -7.21 -11.84
N ARG A 298 -10.72 -7.58 -10.65
CA ARG A 298 -9.94 -8.43 -9.75
C ARG A 298 -9.61 -9.63 -10.61
N HIS A 299 -8.36 -9.74 -11.07
CA HIS A 299 -7.98 -10.77 -12.02
C HIS A 299 -8.27 -12.14 -11.38
N GLY A 300 -9.35 -12.79 -11.83
CA GLY A 300 -9.86 -14.06 -11.29
C GLY A 300 -11.33 -14.04 -10.85
N GLY A 301 -12.25 -14.12 -11.81
CA GLY A 301 -13.61 -14.68 -11.62
C GLY A 301 -14.65 -13.82 -10.87
N LEU A 302 -15.93 -14.17 -11.07
CA LEU A 302 -17.07 -13.56 -10.36
C LEU A 302 -16.81 -13.48 -8.86
N ASP A 303 -17.15 -12.34 -8.27
CA ASP A 303 -17.10 -12.07 -6.83
C ASP A 303 -17.79 -13.17 -6.02
N ILE A 304 -17.03 -14.18 -5.57
CA ILE A 304 -17.47 -15.05 -4.48
C ILE A 304 -17.06 -14.35 -3.19
N ARG A 305 -18.03 -13.64 -2.60
CA ARG A 305 -17.95 -13.01 -1.28
C ARG A 305 -17.98 -14.02 -0.12
N GLY A 306 -17.53 -15.24 -0.34
CA GLY A 306 -17.48 -16.29 0.68
C GLY A 306 -16.09 -16.35 1.30
N GLU A 307 -16.03 -16.37 2.63
CA GLU A 307 -14.83 -16.69 3.42
C GLU A 307 -14.34 -18.15 3.25
N ASP A 308 -14.84 -18.86 2.24
CA ASP A 308 -14.41 -20.21 1.92
C ASP A 308 -13.05 -20.17 1.22
N GLU A 309 -12.08 -20.87 1.80
CA GLU A 309 -10.71 -20.95 1.31
C GLU A 309 -10.70 -21.29 -0.18
N MET A 310 -10.36 -20.31 -1.02
CA MET A 310 -10.17 -20.48 -2.46
C MET A 310 -9.14 -21.58 -2.69
N THR A 311 -9.59 -22.78 -3.04
CA THR A 311 -8.69 -23.91 -3.28
C THR A 311 -7.98 -23.73 -4.64
N PRO A 312 -6.75 -24.24 -4.79
CA PRO A 312 -6.02 -24.14 -6.06
C PRO A 312 -6.75 -24.83 -7.22
N GLU A 313 -7.65 -25.76 -6.94
CA GLU A 313 -8.50 -26.42 -7.93
C GLU A 313 -9.59 -25.49 -8.49
N VAL A 314 -10.14 -24.59 -7.67
CA VAL A 314 -11.17 -23.62 -8.09
C VAL A 314 -10.56 -22.57 -9.02
N ILE A 315 -9.35 -22.08 -8.72
CA ILE A 315 -8.63 -21.19 -9.64
C ILE A 315 -8.22 -21.89 -10.92
N LYS A 316 -7.75 -23.14 -10.82
CA LYS A 316 -7.42 -23.92 -12.02
C LYS A 316 -8.63 -24.10 -12.93
N ARG A 317 -9.83 -24.30 -12.38
CA ARG A 317 -11.09 -24.38 -13.15
C ARG A 317 -11.52 -23.03 -13.75
N GLN A 318 -11.05 -21.92 -13.19
CA GLN A 318 -11.40 -20.57 -13.64
C GLN A 318 -10.43 -20.00 -14.70
N MET A 319 -9.20 -20.50 -14.76
CA MET A 319 -8.21 -20.07 -15.76
C MET A 319 -8.43 -20.80 -17.09
N THR A 320 -8.11 -20.14 -18.20
CA THR A 320 -8.02 -20.82 -19.49
C THR A 320 -6.82 -21.77 -19.52
N ASP A 321 -6.92 -22.87 -20.26
CA ASP A 321 -5.84 -23.87 -20.33
C ASP A 321 -4.50 -23.28 -20.82
N ALA A 322 -4.56 -22.26 -21.69
CA ALA A 322 -3.37 -21.54 -22.17
C ALA A 322 -2.71 -20.68 -21.09
N GLU A 323 -3.51 -20.02 -20.23
CA GLU A 323 -3.00 -19.25 -19.10
C GLU A 323 -2.42 -20.17 -18.04
N TRP A 324 -3.08 -21.30 -17.78
CA TRP A 324 -2.58 -22.32 -16.88
C TRP A 324 -1.27 -22.92 -17.38
N GLN A 325 -1.14 -23.19 -18.68
CA GLN A 325 0.11 -23.66 -19.29
C GLN A 325 1.25 -22.65 -19.10
N ARG A 326 1.03 -21.34 -19.32
CA ARG A 326 2.08 -20.35 -19.05
C ARG A 326 2.46 -20.24 -17.57
N VAL A 327 1.49 -20.26 -16.67
CA VAL A 327 1.75 -20.28 -15.21
C VAL A 327 2.54 -21.53 -14.83
N TYR A 328 2.23 -22.66 -15.46
CA TYR A 328 2.91 -23.92 -15.28
C TYR A 328 4.33 -23.91 -15.87
N ASP A 329 4.53 -23.32 -17.03
CA ASP A 329 5.83 -23.15 -17.67
C ASP A 329 6.73 -22.23 -16.83
N MET A 330 6.20 -21.11 -16.32
CA MET A 330 6.90 -20.25 -15.35
C MET A 330 7.33 -21.02 -14.10
N SER A 331 6.50 -21.95 -13.60
CA SER A 331 6.84 -22.80 -12.44
C SER A 331 7.91 -23.86 -12.75
N ARG A 332 8.08 -24.23 -14.02
CA ARG A 332 8.95 -25.32 -14.48
C ARG A 332 10.21 -24.85 -15.20
N ASP A 333 10.40 -23.56 -15.39
CA ASP A 333 11.55 -22.98 -16.11
C ASP A 333 12.90 -23.32 -15.44
N LYS A 334 13.37 -24.53 -15.72
CA LYS A 334 14.73 -25.04 -15.55
C LYS A 334 15.51 -24.98 -16.87
N ASN A 335 14.84 -24.74 -18.00
CA ASN A 335 15.40 -24.99 -19.34
C ASN A 335 15.92 -23.76 -20.10
N LEU A 336 15.91 -22.56 -19.49
CA LEU A 336 16.47 -21.37 -20.16
C LEU A 336 18.01 -21.42 -20.29
N TYR A 337 18.67 -22.27 -19.48
CA TYR A 337 20.11 -22.56 -19.62
C TYR A 337 20.48 -23.17 -20.98
N HIS A 338 19.60 -23.97 -21.60
CA HIS A 338 19.94 -24.63 -22.87
C HIS A 338 19.89 -23.67 -24.07
N ASN A 339 19.07 -22.61 -24.01
CA ASN A 339 18.93 -21.65 -25.10
C ASN A 339 19.92 -20.47 -24.98
N LEU A 340 20.27 -20.05 -23.75
CA LEU A 340 21.28 -18.99 -23.54
C LEU A 340 22.74 -19.49 -23.69
N CYS A 341 23.02 -20.77 -23.44
CA CYS A 341 24.36 -21.33 -23.66
C CYS A 341 24.76 -21.41 -25.15
N SER A 342 23.85 -21.15 -26.09
CA SER A 342 24.13 -21.31 -27.52
C SER A 342 24.54 -20.03 -28.26
N SER A 343 24.26 -18.84 -27.71
CA SER A 343 24.29 -17.63 -28.55
C SER A 343 25.50 -16.72 -28.38
N LEU A 344 25.97 -16.31 -27.19
CA LEU A 344 26.99 -15.24 -27.15
C LEU A 344 28.00 -15.36 -25.97
N PHE A 345 29.19 -15.89 -26.31
CA PHE A 345 30.50 -15.83 -25.63
C PHE A 345 30.72 -16.55 -24.27
N PRO A 346 31.54 -17.63 -24.24
CA PRO A 346 32.01 -18.28 -23.03
C PRO A 346 33.52 -18.05 -22.80
N ALA A 347 33.92 -17.30 -21.77
CA ALA A 347 35.21 -17.48 -21.11
C ALA A 347 35.30 -16.62 -19.83
N ILE A 348 35.50 -17.31 -18.69
CA ILE A 348 35.91 -16.77 -17.38
C ILE A 348 34.75 -16.10 -16.61
N TYR A 349 34.28 -16.75 -15.53
CA TYR A 349 33.34 -16.29 -14.47
C TYR A 349 32.02 -17.07 -14.24
N VAL A 350 31.75 -18.20 -14.90
CA VAL A 350 30.46 -18.94 -14.72
C VAL A 350 30.64 -20.34 -14.12
N SER A 351 31.48 -20.49 -13.10
CA SER A 351 31.67 -21.77 -12.41
C SER A 351 31.13 -21.81 -10.97
N PHE A 352 30.40 -20.77 -10.50
CA PHE A 352 30.00 -20.69 -9.08
C PHE A 352 28.57 -20.22 -8.77
N LEU A 353 27.60 -20.31 -9.68
CA LEU A 353 26.19 -20.02 -9.35
C LEU A 353 25.27 -21.22 -9.63
N PRO A 354 24.57 -21.75 -8.61
CA PRO A 354 23.69 -22.90 -8.77
C PRO A 354 22.39 -22.53 -9.51
N SER A 355 21.79 -23.56 -10.11
CA SER A 355 20.67 -23.59 -11.05
C SER A 355 19.32 -23.01 -10.56
N THR A 356 19.29 -22.32 -9.41
CA THR A 356 18.10 -21.76 -8.75
C THR A 356 17.96 -20.24 -8.93
N VAL A 357 18.91 -19.59 -9.62
CA VAL A 357 19.04 -18.12 -9.65
C VAL A 357 18.21 -17.44 -10.75
N SER A 358 17.72 -18.19 -11.76
CA SER A 358 17.12 -17.57 -12.96
C SER A 358 15.72 -16.99 -12.74
N LEU A 359 14.80 -17.70 -12.07
CA LEU A 359 13.43 -17.18 -11.87
C LEU A 359 13.41 -15.94 -10.96
N TYR A 360 14.11 -16.00 -9.82
CA TYR A 360 14.15 -14.90 -8.85
C TYR A 360 14.75 -13.64 -9.46
N HIS A 361 15.83 -13.77 -10.23
CA HIS A 361 16.44 -12.65 -10.92
C HIS A 361 15.55 -12.13 -12.06
N ASN A 362 14.95 -13.01 -12.87
CA ASN A 362 14.08 -12.63 -13.98
C ASN A 362 12.80 -11.94 -13.51
N LEU A 363 12.22 -12.37 -12.39
CA LEU A 363 11.07 -11.69 -11.78
C LEU A 363 11.46 -10.30 -11.26
N CYS A 364 12.61 -10.17 -10.60
CA CYS A 364 13.10 -8.86 -10.13
C CYS A 364 13.40 -7.90 -11.30
N SER A 365 14.03 -8.38 -12.38
CA SER A 365 14.36 -7.56 -13.55
C SER A 365 13.11 -7.19 -14.36
N SER A 366 12.13 -8.09 -14.43
CA SER A 366 10.84 -7.83 -15.10
C SER A 366 9.94 -6.88 -14.30
N LEU A 367 9.97 -6.96 -12.97
CA LEU A 367 9.22 -6.04 -12.11
C LEU A 367 9.80 -4.65 -12.12
N PHE A 368 11.13 -4.50 -11.99
CA PHE A 368 11.82 -3.21 -11.87
C PHE A 368 12.76 -2.94 -13.04
N PRO A 369 12.24 -2.75 -14.27
CA PRO A 369 13.08 -2.53 -15.43
C PRO A 369 13.70 -1.13 -15.47
N ALA A 370 13.01 -0.12 -14.95
CA ALA A 370 13.45 1.27 -15.01
C ALA A 370 14.53 1.60 -13.97
N ILE A 371 14.64 0.79 -12.91
CA ILE A 371 15.52 1.05 -11.78
C ILE A 371 16.78 0.20 -11.92
N TYR A 372 17.94 0.84 -12.03
CA TYR A 372 19.24 0.15 -12.01
C TYR A 372 19.77 0.02 -10.57
N GLY A 373 20.42 -1.10 -10.27
CA GLY A 373 21.04 -1.37 -8.97
C GLY A 373 20.09 -1.92 -7.89
N ASN A 374 20.65 -2.06 -6.68
CA ASN A 374 19.98 -2.46 -5.43
C ASN A 374 19.13 -3.75 -5.54
N ASP A 375 19.71 -4.80 -6.09
CA ASP A 375 19.02 -6.08 -6.30
C ASP A 375 18.48 -6.70 -5.01
N GLU A 376 19.15 -6.49 -3.88
CA GLU A 376 18.68 -7.03 -2.60
C GLU A 376 17.38 -6.38 -2.12
N VAL A 377 17.17 -5.09 -2.44
CA VAL A 377 15.92 -4.39 -2.11
C VAL A 377 14.78 -4.91 -2.99
N LYS A 378 15.03 -5.08 -4.30
CA LYS A 378 14.05 -5.66 -5.24
C LYS A 378 13.62 -7.06 -4.81
N ARG A 379 14.60 -7.85 -4.37
CA ARG A 379 14.42 -9.21 -3.83
C ARG A 379 13.58 -9.22 -2.55
N GLY A 380 13.83 -8.29 -1.63
CA GLY A 380 13.03 -8.13 -0.41
C GLY A 380 11.59 -7.69 -0.69
N ILE A 381 11.40 -6.72 -1.59
CA ILE A 381 10.05 -6.27 -2.01
C ILE A 381 9.28 -7.41 -2.70
N LEU A 382 9.95 -8.24 -3.49
CA LEU A 382 9.31 -9.41 -4.10
C LEU A 382 8.81 -10.39 -3.03
N LEU A 383 9.62 -10.69 -2.01
CA LEU A 383 9.21 -11.56 -0.89
C LEU A 383 8.03 -10.97 -0.11
N MET A 384 7.98 -9.65 0.02
CA MET A 384 6.85 -8.94 0.63
C MET A 384 5.55 -9.15 -0.17
N LEU A 385 5.61 -9.14 -1.50
CA LEU A 385 4.43 -9.35 -2.36
C LEU A 385 3.89 -10.79 -2.30
N PHE A 386 4.76 -11.79 -2.15
CA PHE A 386 4.33 -13.19 -1.96
C PHE A 386 3.77 -13.44 -0.55
N GLY A 387 4.33 -12.78 0.47
CA GLY A 387 3.91 -12.89 1.87
C GLY A 387 4.13 -14.29 2.49
N GLY A 388 4.16 -14.37 3.82
CA GLY A 388 4.29 -15.63 4.57
C GLY A 388 2.95 -16.26 4.95
N VAL A 389 2.98 -17.38 5.67
CA VAL A 389 1.77 -18.13 6.02
C VAL A 389 1.15 -17.57 7.30
N ALA A 390 -0.08 -17.06 7.23
CA ALA A 390 -0.87 -16.73 8.42
C ALA A 390 -1.32 -18.03 9.12
N LYS A 391 -1.02 -18.16 10.41
CA LYS A 391 -1.35 -19.35 11.21
C LYS A 391 -2.24 -18.96 12.38
N VAL A 392 -3.18 -19.82 12.74
CA VAL A 392 -3.98 -19.68 13.96
C VAL A 392 -3.55 -20.78 14.91
N THR A 393 -3.17 -20.41 16.13
CA THR A 393 -2.78 -21.37 17.16
C THR A 393 -4.03 -22.05 17.76
N MET A 394 -3.83 -23.17 18.46
CA MET A 394 -4.91 -23.86 19.18
C MET A 394 -5.59 -22.97 20.24
N GLU A 395 -4.90 -21.93 20.71
CA GLU A 395 -5.40 -20.98 21.71
C GLU A 395 -6.17 -19.79 21.10
N GLY A 396 -6.33 -19.77 19.77
CA GLY A 396 -7.08 -18.73 19.06
C GLY A 396 -6.28 -17.44 18.79
N THR A 397 -4.99 -17.40 19.14
CA THR A 397 -4.11 -16.30 18.75
C THR A 397 -3.68 -16.44 17.28
N ARG A 398 -3.73 -15.32 16.54
CA ARG A 398 -3.32 -15.27 15.14
C ARG A 398 -1.84 -14.88 15.06
N LEU A 399 -1.05 -15.72 14.42
CA LEU A 399 0.33 -15.41 14.06
C LEU A 399 0.32 -14.69 12.72
N ARG A 400 0.95 -13.51 12.71
CA ARG A 400 1.14 -12.70 11.51
C ARG A 400 1.98 -13.45 10.48
N GLY A 401 1.49 -13.50 9.24
CA GLY A 401 2.21 -14.04 8.08
C GLY A 401 2.87 -12.98 7.19
N ASP A 402 2.45 -11.72 7.28
CA ASP A 402 2.91 -10.66 6.38
C ASP A 402 4.31 -10.16 6.78
N ILE A 403 5.14 -9.85 5.78
CA ILE A 403 6.49 -9.32 5.97
C ILE A 403 6.43 -7.81 5.87
N ASN A 404 7.11 -7.08 6.77
CA ASN A 404 7.24 -5.63 6.70
C ASN A 404 8.65 -5.24 6.27
N VAL A 405 8.75 -4.31 5.32
CA VAL A 405 10.01 -3.86 4.73
C VAL A 405 10.16 -2.36 4.93
N CYS A 406 11.34 -1.94 5.38
CA CYS A 406 11.71 -0.54 5.50
C CYS A 406 12.93 -0.24 4.63
N VAL A 407 12.83 0.80 3.79
CA VAL A 407 13.92 1.33 2.98
C VAL A 407 14.35 2.66 3.56
N VAL A 408 15.59 2.73 4.00
CA VAL A 408 16.24 3.95 4.49
C VAL A 408 17.30 4.32 3.45
N GLY A 409 17.51 5.60 3.20
CA GLY A 409 18.66 5.98 2.39
C GLY A 409 18.79 7.46 2.18
N ASP A 410 19.79 7.87 1.42
CA ASP A 410 20.00 9.26 1.08
C ASP A 410 18.89 9.77 0.13
N PRO A 411 18.68 11.09 0.02
CA PRO A 411 17.84 11.69 -1.01
C PRO A 411 18.25 11.21 -2.41
N SER A 412 17.31 11.23 -3.35
CA SER A 412 17.57 10.88 -4.77
C SER A 412 17.91 9.41 -5.08
N THR A 413 17.92 8.50 -4.09
CA THR A 413 18.18 7.05 -4.29
C THR A 413 16.98 6.23 -4.82
N ALA A 414 16.09 6.84 -5.61
CA ALA A 414 14.90 6.21 -6.20
C ALA A 414 13.89 5.53 -5.24
N LYS A 415 13.95 5.79 -3.92
CA LYS A 415 13.05 5.20 -2.91
C LYS A 415 11.56 5.36 -3.24
N SER A 416 11.11 6.59 -3.50
CA SER A 416 9.71 6.85 -3.83
C SER A 416 9.27 6.19 -5.15
N GLN A 417 10.20 5.87 -6.05
CA GLN A 417 9.88 5.12 -7.27
C GLN A 417 9.55 3.66 -6.97
N PHE A 418 10.25 3.02 -6.02
CA PHE A 418 9.88 1.67 -5.57
C PHE A 418 8.45 1.65 -5.02
N LEU A 419 8.07 2.63 -4.20
CA LEU A 419 6.73 2.70 -3.61
C LEU A 419 5.63 2.89 -4.68
N LYS A 420 5.84 3.82 -5.62
CA LYS A 420 4.89 4.07 -6.72
C LYS A 420 4.71 2.86 -7.62
N GLN A 421 5.81 2.17 -7.92
CA GLN A 421 5.76 0.97 -8.76
C GLN A 421 5.03 -0.19 -8.07
N VAL A 422 5.21 -0.35 -6.76
CA VAL A 422 4.46 -1.34 -5.98
C VAL A 422 2.97 -0.99 -5.89
N GLU A 423 2.63 0.30 -5.78
CA GLU A 423 1.25 0.78 -5.82
C GLU A 423 0.56 0.46 -7.15
N GLU A 424 1.24 0.74 -8.27
CA GLU A 424 0.72 0.43 -9.61
C GLU A 424 0.63 -1.08 -9.86
N PHE A 425 1.57 -1.85 -9.31
CA PHE A 425 1.63 -3.30 -9.50
C PHE A 425 0.55 -4.06 -8.71
N SER A 426 0.21 -3.64 -7.50
CA SER A 426 -0.71 -4.39 -6.62
C SER A 426 -2.12 -3.79 -6.64
N PRO A 427 -3.17 -4.58 -6.96
CA PRO A 427 -4.54 -4.07 -7.11
C PRO A 427 -5.20 -3.58 -5.81
N ARG A 428 -4.59 -3.87 -4.65
CA ARG A 428 -5.05 -3.43 -3.31
C ARG A 428 -3.94 -2.71 -2.54
N ALA A 429 -3.05 -2.03 -3.25
CA ALA A 429 -2.06 -1.16 -2.63
C ALA A 429 -2.57 0.27 -2.49
N VAL A 430 -2.20 0.92 -1.38
CA VAL A 430 -2.51 2.32 -1.12
C VAL A 430 -1.20 3.04 -0.83
N TYR A 431 -0.93 4.12 -1.56
CA TYR A 431 0.17 5.03 -1.26
C TYR A 431 -0.28 6.18 -0.37
N THR A 432 0.48 6.42 0.68
CA THR A 432 0.27 7.53 1.61
C THR A 432 1.60 8.21 1.93
N SER A 433 1.55 9.51 2.17
CA SER A 433 2.70 10.25 2.72
C SER A 433 2.49 10.44 4.21
N GLY A 434 3.54 10.19 5.01
CA GLY A 434 3.51 10.32 6.46
C GLY A 434 3.17 11.73 6.94
N LYS A 435 3.51 12.78 6.18
CA LYS A 435 3.20 14.17 6.51
C LYS A 435 1.77 14.58 6.13
N ALA A 436 1.26 14.04 5.03
CA ALA A 436 -0.09 14.34 4.55
C ALA A 436 -1.17 13.52 5.27
N SER A 437 -0.77 12.45 5.95
CA SER A 437 -1.67 11.53 6.64
C SER A 437 -1.77 11.90 8.11
N THR A 438 -2.97 11.79 8.66
CA THR A 438 -3.23 11.91 10.11
C THR A 438 -3.58 10.53 10.67
N ALA A 439 -3.51 10.32 11.99
CA ALA A 439 -3.95 9.06 12.63
C ALA A 439 -5.35 8.63 12.16
N ALA A 440 -6.27 9.59 12.02
CA ALA A 440 -7.64 9.35 11.56
C ALA A 440 -7.68 8.89 10.09
N GLY A 441 -6.81 9.45 9.24
CA GLY A 441 -6.67 9.04 7.84
C GLY A 441 -5.95 7.70 7.64
N LEU A 442 -5.04 7.31 8.54
CA LEU A 442 -4.34 6.02 8.49
C LEU A 442 -5.17 4.87 9.05
N THR A 443 -5.83 5.08 10.19
CA THR A 443 -6.54 4.03 10.93
C THR A 443 -8.02 3.97 10.61
N ALA A 444 -8.86 4.56 11.46
CA ALA A 444 -10.26 4.80 11.20
C ALA A 444 -10.71 6.04 11.98
N ALA A 445 -11.62 6.80 11.39
CA ALA A 445 -12.21 7.99 11.97
C ALA A 445 -13.65 7.70 12.39
N VAL A 446 -14.11 8.31 13.49
CA VAL A 446 -15.53 8.31 13.83
C VAL A 446 -16.10 9.65 13.42
N VAL A 447 -16.95 9.65 12.40
CA VAL A 447 -17.57 10.85 11.84
C VAL A 447 -19.06 10.81 12.14
N ARG A 448 -19.63 11.96 12.49
CA ARG A 448 -21.08 12.10 12.66
C ARG A 448 -21.71 12.32 11.29
N ASP A 449 -22.57 11.42 10.88
CA ASP A 449 -23.30 11.58 9.62
C ASP A 449 -24.38 12.66 9.75
N GLU A 450 -24.58 13.47 8.71
CA GLU A 450 -25.52 14.58 8.70
C GLU A 450 -26.95 14.13 8.40
N GLU A 451 -27.13 13.01 7.71
CA GLU A 451 -28.46 12.47 7.36
C GLU A 451 -29.06 11.67 8.54
N THR A 452 -28.27 10.80 9.15
CA THR A 452 -28.71 9.92 10.24
C THR A 452 -28.45 10.47 11.64
N TYR A 453 -27.59 11.48 11.78
CA TYR A 453 -27.07 12.01 13.06
C TYR A 453 -26.32 10.99 13.94
N GLU A 454 -26.09 9.77 13.45
CA GLU A 454 -25.35 8.73 14.13
C GLU A 454 -23.84 8.84 13.87
N PHE A 455 -23.05 8.30 14.80
CA PHE A 455 -21.60 8.22 14.66
C PHE A 455 -21.24 6.98 13.85
N VAL A 456 -20.75 7.19 12.63
CA VAL A 456 -20.29 6.13 11.72
C VAL A 456 -18.76 6.07 11.71
N ILE A 457 -18.22 4.88 11.47
CA ILE A 457 -16.78 4.69 11.30
C ILE A 457 -16.44 4.86 9.83
N GLU A 458 -15.56 5.80 9.50
CA GLU A 458 -14.91 5.91 8.20
C GLU A 458 -13.57 5.15 8.25
N ALA A 459 -13.38 4.22 7.33
CA ALA A 459 -12.15 3.43 7.22
C ALA A 459 -11.00 4.29 6.69
N GLY A 460 -9.82 4.19 7.32
CA GLY A 460 -8.60 4.83 6.87
C GLY A 460 -7.82 4.00 5.85
N ALA A 461 -6.70 4.55 5.39
CA ALA A 461 -5.85 3.98 4.34
C ALA A 461 -5.39 2.55 4.64
N LEU A 462 -5.01 2.27 5.89
CA LEU A 462 -4.49 0.95 6.29
C LEU A 462 -5.58 -0.12 6.28
N MET A 463 -6.84 0.27 6.52
CA MET A 463 -7.98 -0.64 6.41
C MET A 463 -8.42 -0.88 4.96
N LEU A 464 -8.34 0.15 4.11
CA LEU A 464 -8.62 0.01 2.68
C LEU A 464 -7.61 -0.95 2.01
N ALA A 465 -6.38 -0.98 2.50
CA ALA A 465 -5.30 -1.85 2.05
C ALA A 465 -5.29 -3.27 2.67
N ASP A 466 -6.41 -3.75 3.26
CA ASP A 466 -6.47 -5.10 3.87
C ASP A 466 -6.10 -6.21 2.87
N ASN A 467 -5.23 -7.14 3.31
CA ASN A 467 -4.58 -8.21 2.51
C ASN A 467 -3.71 -7.72 1.32
N GLY A 468 -3.44 -6.42 1.26
CA GLY A 468 -2.59 -5.77 0.27
C GLY A 468 -1.32 -5.18 0.88
N VAL A 469 -0.85 -4.09 0.28
CA VAL A 469 0.38 -3.38 0.69
C VAL A 469 0.04 -1.92 0.97
N CYS A 470 0.42 -1.43 2.14
CA CYS A 470 0.37 0.00 2.46
C CYS A 470 1.76 0.59 2.27
N CYS A 471 1.90 1.47 1.28
CA CYS A 471 3.14 2.19 1.01
C CYS A 471 3.10 3.52 1.79
N ILE A 472 4.08 3.75 2.66
CA ILE A 472 4.21 4.98 3.44
C ILE A 472 5.54 5.65 3.11
N ASP A 473 5.47 6.82 2.47
CA ASP A 473 6.66 7.66 2.24
C ASP A 473 6.85 8.66 3.40
N GLU A 474 8.10 9.10 3.61
CA GLU A 474 8.48 10.01 4.70
C GLU A 474 8.02 9.52 6.08
N PHE A 475 8.27 8.24 6.36
CA PHE A 475 7.86 7.60 7.61
C PHE A 475 8.46 8.28 8.86
N ASP A 476 9.64 8.89 8.71
CA ASP A 476 10.34 9.64 9.76
C ASP A 476 9.67 10.98 10.12
N LYS A 477 8.83 11.53 9.23
CA LYS A 477 8.14 12.81 9.42
C LYS A 477 6.75 12.69 10.03
N MET A 478 6.34 11.48 10.40
CA MET A 478 5.04 11.25 11.03
C MET A 478 5.04 11.69 12.50
N ASP A 479 3.90 12.21 12.94
CA ASP A 479 3.68 12.56 14.33
C ASP A 479 3.72 11.31 15.24
N PRO A 480 4.25 11.44 16.48
CA PRO A 480 4.38 10.31 17.40
C PRO A 480 3.03 9.70 17.81
N ARG A 481 1.92 10.45 17.71
CA ARG A 481 0.56 9.92 17.96
C ARG A 481 0.14 8.91 16.89
N ASP A 482 0.49 9.19 15.65
CA ASP A 482 0.14 8.36 14.50
C ASP A 482 1.00 7.08 14.51
N GLN A 483 2.27 7.22 14.92
CA GLN A 483 3.18 6.09 15.15
C GLN A 483 2.65 5.07 16.19
N VAL A 484 2.01 5.54 17.28
CA VAL A 484 1.41 4.65 18.29
C VAL A 484 0.27 3.82 17.69
N ALA A 485 -0.57 4.44 16.86
CA ALA A 485 -1.70 3.76 16.23
C ALA A 485 -1.23 2.69 15.22
N ILE A 486 -0.15 2.98 14.47
CA ILE A 486 0.49 2.01 13.58
C ILE A 486 1.12 0.86 14.37
N HIS A 487 1.71 1.13 15.54
CA HIS A 487 2.34 0.09 16.35
C HIS A 487 1.34 -0.98 16.82
N GLU A 488 0.10 -0.59 17.18
CA GLU A 488 -0.99 -1.54 17.47
C GLU A 488 -1.33 -2.38 16.23
N ALA A 489 -1.51 -1.72 15.08
CA ALA A 489 -1.85 -2.37 13.82
C ALA A 489 -0.76 -3.35 13.34
N MET A 490 0.53 -3.01 13.45
CA MET A 490 1.64 -3.85 13.02
C MET A 490 1.85 -5.10 13.90
N GLU A 491 1.46 -5.01 15.17
CA GLU A 491 1.61 -6.10 16.13
C GLU A 491 0.43 -7.06 16.11
N GLN A 492 -0.78 -6.52 16.30
CA GLN A 492 -1.97 -7.34 16.48
C GLN A 492 -2.71 -7.59 15.17
N GLN A 493 -2.34 -6.88 14.08
CA GLN A 493 -3.10 -6.85 12.82
C GLN A 493 -4.58 -6.45 13.03
N THR A 494 -4.85 -5.73 14.11
CA THR A 494 -6.16 -5.22 14.49
C THR A 494 -6.00 -3.83 15.11
N ILE A 495 -7.00 -2.98 14.89
CA ILE A 495 -7.07 -1.64 15.47
C ILE A 495 -8.35 -1.57 16.31
N SER A 496 -8.20 -1.23 17.58
CA SER A 496 -9.32 -1.03 18.48
C SER A 496 -9.68 0.46 18.60
N ILE A 497 -10.96 0.80 18.37
CA ILE A 497 -11.47 2.16 18.53
C ILE A 497 -12.61 2.14 19.52
N ALA A 498 -12.48 2.94 20.57
CA ALA A 498 -13.52 3.23 21.55
C ALA A 498 -13.74 4.75 21.60
N LYS A 499 -14.61 5.27 20.72
CA LYS A 499 -14.93 6.71 20.63
C LYS A 499 -16.42 6.91 20.39
N ALA A 500 -16.98 7.97 20.97
CA ALA A 500 -18.37 8.40 20.74
C ALA A 500 -19.44 7.30 20.89
N GLY A 501 -19.24 6.37 21.85
CA GLY A 501 -20.17 5.26 22.11
C GLY A 501 -20.02 4.06 21.18
N VAL A 502 -19.12 4.10 20.20
CA VAL A 502 -18.80 2.99 19.31
C VAL A 502 -17.54 2.29 19.81
N LYS A 503 -17.67 1.01 20.18
CA LYS A 503 -16.54 0.12 20.48
C LYS A 503 -16.42 -0.91 19.37
N ALA A 504 -15.45 -0.74 18.48
CA ALA A 504 -15.22 -1.63 17.34
C ALA A 504 -13.75 -2.07 17.26
N THR A 505 -13.52 -3.33 16.89
CA THR A 505 -12.19 -3.86 16.57
C THR A 505 -12.16 -4.16 15.08
N LEU A 506 -11.29 -3.47 14.36
CA LEU A 506 -11.18 -3.52 12.91
C LEU A 506 -9.92 -4.29 12.53
N ASN A 507 -10.00 -5.13 11.52
CA ASN A 507 -8.85 -5.91 11.04
C ASN A 507 -8.01 -5.07 10.08
N ALA A 508 -6.69 -5.26 10.18
CA ALA A 508 -5.68 -4.48 9.48
C ALA A 508 -4.54 -5.42 9.02
N ARG A 509 -4.81 -6.28 8.04
CA ARG A 509 -3.85 -7.29 7.54
C ARG A 509 -3.07 -6.78 6.33
N ALA A 510 -2.53 -5.57 6.43
CA ALA A 510 -1.72 -4.98 5.39
C ALA A 510 -0.23 -5.20 5.69
N SER A 511 0.55 -5.52 4.66
CA SER A 511 2.01 -5.43 4.72
C SER A 511 2.41 -3.96 4.57
N ILE A 512 3.39 -3.50 5.36
CA ILE A 512 3.87 -2.12 5.30
C ILE A 512 5.21 -2.06 4.54
N LEU A 513 5.23 -1.22 3.50
CA LEU A 513 6.44 -0.77 2.84
C LEU A 513 6.70 0.69 3.24
N ALA A 514 7.72 0.91 4.07
CA ALA A 514 8.07 2.24 4.55
C ALA A 514 9.33 2.78 3.84
N ALA A 515 9.31 4.06 3.48
CA ALA A 515 10.50 4.81 3.08
C ALA A 515 10.84 5.85 4.17
N ALA A 516 12.11 5.91 4.55
CA ALA A 516 12.61 6.86 5.53
C ALA A 516 13.92 7.53 5.06
N ASN A 517 14.15 8.73 5.59
CA ASN A 517 15.37 9.48 5.37
C ASN A 517 16.21 9.52 6.65
N PRO A 518 17.56 9.46 6.57
CA PRO A 518 18.43 9.65 7.72
C PRO A 518 18.37 11.11 8.19
N ILE A 519 18.69 11.32 9.47
CA ILE A 519 18.83 12.64 10.07
C ILE A 519 19.99 13.38 9.37
N GLY A 520 19.76 14.65 8.99
CA GLY A 520 20.75 15.43 8.25
C GLY A 520 20.82 15.13 6.75
N GLY A 521 20.01 14.17 6.26
CA GLY A 521 19.91 13.86 4.82
C GLY A 521 21.05 13.03 4.26
N ARG A 522 22.09 12.71 5.03
CA ARG A 522 23.13 11.75 4.66
C ARG A 522 23.25 10.66 5.72
N TYR A 523 23.54 9.44 5.30
CA TYR A 523 23.74 8.32 6.20
C TYR A 523 25.18 8.29 6.75
N ASP A 524 25.35 8.62 8.03
CA ASP A 524 26.64 8.52 8.73
C ASP A 524 26.90 7.09 9.20
N ARG A 525 27.95 6.43 8.69
CA ARG A 525 28.32 5.05 9.10
C ARG A 525 28.89 4.95 10.53
N THR A 526 29.35 6.08 11.07
CA THR A 526 29.98 6.18 12.39
C THR A 526 28.98 6.12 13.54
N LYS A 527 27.73 6.49 13.27
CA LYS A 527 26.64 6.51 14.25
C LYS A 527 25.81 5.25 14.15
N SER A 528 25.20 4.87 15.27
CA SER A 528 24.23 3.78 15.27
C SER A 528 22.99 4.15 14.44
N LEU A 529 22.36 3.16 13.81
CA LEU A 529 21.12 3.29 13.05
C LEU A 529 20.00 3.93 13.88
N LYS A 530 19.96 3.66 15.20
CA LYS A 530 18.99 4.29 16.11
C LYS A 530 19.21 5.80 16.26
N GLN A 531 20.45 6.27 16.20
CA GLN A 531 20.77 7.69 16.23
C GLN A 531 20.59 8.34 14.86
N ASN A 532 20.78 7.58 13.76
CA ASN A 532 20.62 8.07 12.40
C ASN A 532 19.17 8.24 11.96
N ILE A 533 18.19 7.66 12.66
CA ILE A 533 16.78 7.69 12.25
C ILE A 533 15.90 8.08 13.45
N THR A 534 14.96 9.01 13.24
CA THR A 534 13.97 9.44 14.24
C THR A 534 12.80 8.46 14.40
N MET A 535 13.07 7.17 14.66
CA MET A 535 12.05 6.16 14.92
C MET A 535 12.19 5.56 16.32
N THR A 536 11.07 5.09 16.88
CA THR A 536 11.09 4.41 18.19
C THR A 536 11.54 2.95 18.07
N ALA A 537 12.30 2.47 19.07
CA ALA A 537 12.82 1.09 19.09
C ALA A 537 11.74 -0.01 18.95
N PRO A 538 10.53 0.13 19.52
CA PRO A 538 9.46 -0.86 19.33
C PRO A 538 9.07 -1.01 17.85
N ILE A 539 8.90 0.09 17.11
CA ILE A 539 8.53 0.06 15.69
C ILE A 539 9.62 -0.60 14.87
N MET A 540 10.88 -0.23 15.11
CA MET A 540 11.98 -0.78 14.34
C MET A 540 12.06 -2.30 14.47
N SER A 541 11.72 -2.86 15.64
CA SER A 541 11.76 -4.31 15.87
C SER A 541 10.59 -5.08 15.24
N ARG A 542 9.61 -4.38 14.65
CA ARG A 542 8.45 -4.94 13.92
C ARG A 542 8.66 -5.00 12.42
N PHE A 543 9.69 -4.30 11.93
CA PHE A 543 10.15 -4.45 10.57
C PHE A 543 11.05 -5.68 10.51
N ASP A 544 10.75 -6.55 9.55
CA ASP A 544 11.47 -7.80 9.36
C ASP A 544 12.76 -7.56 8.55
N LEU A 545 12.71 -6.57 7.64
CA LEU A 545 13.84 -6.21 6.79
C LEU A 545 14.10 -4.70 6.79
N PHE A 546 15.37 -4.35 6.96
CA PHE A 546 15.88 -3.00 6.73
C PHE A 546 16.84 -3.02 5.54
N PHE A 547 16.58 -2.13 4.59
CA PHE A 547 17.50 -1.87 3.50
C PHE A 547 18.00 -0.45 3.61
N ILE A 548 19.31 -0.28 3.79
CA ILE A 548 19.95 1.02 3.79
C ILE A 548 20.59 1.22 2.42
N LEU A 549 20.15 2.26 1.73
CA LEU A 549 20.69 2.72 0.48
C LEU A 549 21.63 3.89 0.77
N VAL A 550 22.93 3.62 0.69
CA VAL A 550 23.96 4.65 0.78
C VAL A 550 24.30 5.11 -0.62
N ASP A 551 24.30 6.42 -0.84
CA ASP A 551 24.74 7.01 -2.10
C ASP A 551 26.26 7.16 -2.09
N GLU A 552 26.95 6.29 -2.81
CA GLU A 552 28.39 6.39 -3.06
C GLU A 552 28.60 6.99 -4.45
N CYS A 553 29.29 8.13 -4.55
CA CYS A 553 29.62 8.76 -5.82
C CYS A 553 30.56 7.85 -6.63
N ASN A 554 30.01 7.05 -7.54
CA ASN A 554 30.77 6.15 -8.39
C ASN A 554 30.44 6.42 -9.87
N GLU A 555 31.46 6.78 -10.65
CA GLU A 555 31.30 7.17 -12.04
C GLU A 555 30.65 6.08 -12.90
N VAL A 556 30.90 4.79 -12.59
CA VAL A 556 30.36 3.67 -13.35
C VAL A 556 28.85 3.52 -13.13
N THR A 557 28.41 3.63 -11.87
CA THR A 557 26.98 3.53 -11.54
C THR A 557 26.23 4.75 -12.06
N ASP A 558 26.81 5.93 -11.96
CA ASP A 558 26.21 7.18 -12.43
C ASP A 558 26.08 7.19 -13.94
N TYR A 559 27.09 6.69 -14.67
CA TYR A 559 27.00 6.50 -16.11
C TYR A 559 25.89 5.52 -16.51
N ALA A 560 25.75 4.40 -15.79
CA ALA A 560 24.70 3.42 -16.04
C ALA A 560 23.30 4.00 -15.76
N ILE A 561 23.15 4.76 -14.67
CA ILE A 561 21.90 5.47 -14.32
C ILE A 561 21.58 6.51 -15.38
N ALA A 562 22.55 7.35 -15.77
CA ALA A 562 22.38 8.39 -16.78
C ALA A 562 21.94 7.78 -18.12
N ARG A 563 22.61 6.71 -18.56
CA ARG A 563 22.21 5.98 -19.77
C ARG A 563 20.78 5.48 -19.67
N ARG A 564 20.38 4.89 -18.54
CA ARG A 564 19.01 4.38 -18.36
C ARG A 564 17.96 5.48 -18.39
N ILE A 565 18.25 6.65 -17.80
CA ILE A 565 17.37 7.82 -17.84
C ILE A 565 17.25 8.35 -19.27
N VAL A 566 18.37 8.45 -20.00
CA VAL A 566 18.36 8.88 -21.41
C VAL A 566 17.56 7.91 -22.27
N ASP A 567 17.74 6.60 -22.08
CA ASP A 567 16.99 5.56 -22.80
C ASP A 567 15.47 5.66 -22.55
N LEU A 568 15.06 5.99 -21.31
CA LEU A 568 13.66 6.17 -20.94
C LEU A 568 13.05 7.43 -21.58
N HIS A 569 13.85 8.48 -21.76
CA HIS A 569 13.41 9.72 -22.41
C HIS A 569 13.46 9.67 -23.94
N SER A 570 14.40 8.92 -24.52
CA SER A 570 14.56 8.79 -25.98
C SER A 570 13.57 7.82 -26.60
N ASN A 571 13.32 6.68 -25.93
CA ASN A 571 12.43 5.62 -26.40
C ASN A 571 11.19 5.53 -25.50
N VAL A 572 10.23 6.42 -25.74
CA VAL A 572 9.01 6.56 -24.94
C VAL A 572 8.14 5.28 -24.93
N GLU A 573 8.28 4.38 -25.93
CA GLU A 573 7.46 3.16 -26.05
C GLU A 573 8.23 1.82 -26.18
N GLU A 574 9.55 1.80 -26.50
CA GLU A 574 10.27 0.55 -26.85
C GLU A 574 11.38 0.08 -25.87
N SER A 575 11.68 0.77 -24.78
CA SER A 575 12.89 0.48 -23.98
C SER A 575 12.76 -0.55 -22.86
N ILE A 576 11.77 -1.45 -22.93
CA ILE A 576 11.63 -2.50 -21.92
C ILE A 576 11.32 -3.88 -22.51
N GLU A 577 12.38 -4.57 -22.97
CA GLU A 577 12.34 -6.02 -23.06
C GLU A 577 12.11 -6.60 -21.65
N ARG A 578 10.86 -6.97 -21.36
CA ARG A 578 10.50 -7.76 -20.18
C ARG A 578 10.35 -9.21 -20.61
N VAL A 579 10.93 -10.12 -19.85
CA VAL A 579 10.73 -11.56 -20.06
C VAL A 579 9.29 -11.95 -19.72
N TYR A 580 8.71 -11.30 -18.70
CA TYR A 580 7.34 -11.52 -18.25
C TYR A 580 6.51 -10.25 -18.28
N SER A 581 5.24 -10.38 -18.68
CA SER A 581 4.29 -9.28 -18.57
C SER A 581 3.84 -9.07 -17.12
N VAL A 582 3.44 -7.84 -16.78
CA VAL A 582 2.96 -7.50 -15.44
C VAL A 582 1.75 -8.35 -15.05
N GLU A 583 0.85 -8.60 -15.99
CA GLU A 583 -0.36 -9.39 -15.76
C GLU A 583 -0.05 -10.86 -15.46
N GLU A 584 0.97 -11.44 -16.10
CA GLU A 584 1.41 -12.81 -15.83
C GLU A 584 2.02 -12.92 -14.43
N ILE A 585 2.83 -11.94 -14.01
CA ILE A 585 3.41 -11.91 -12.66
C ILE A 585 2.31 -11.74 -11.61
N GLN A 586 1.33 -10.87 -11.83
CA GLN A 586 0.18 -10.72 -10.92
C GLN A 586 -0.60 -12.03 -10.77
N ARG A 587 -0.88 -12.72 -11.88
CA ARG A 587 -1.55 -14.03 -11.87
C ARG A 587 -0.74 -15.08 -11.13
N TYR A 588 0.58 -15.11 -11.36
CA TYR A 588 1.49 -16.01 -10.68
C TYR A 588 1.51 -15.76 -9.16
N ILE A 589 1.58 -14.50 -8.72
CA ILE A 589 1.56 -14.15 -7.29
C ILE A 589 0.23 -14.57 -6.65
N THR A 590 -0.91 -14.28 -7.29
CA THR A 590 -2.23 -14.71 -6.78
C THR A 590 -2.31 -16.23 -6.61
N PHE A 591 -1.76 -16.99 -7.57
CA PHE A 591 -1.66 -18.44 -7.48
C PHE A 591 -0.73 -18.89 -6.35
N ALA A 592 0.50 -18.35 -6.29
CA ALA A 592 1.52 -18.73 -5.31
C ALA A 592 1.09 -18.43 -3.86
N ARG A 593 0.33 -17.34 -3.63
CA ARG A 593 -0.20 -16.98 -2.29
C ARG A 593 -1.11 -18.04 -1.69
N GLN A 594 -1.73 -18.90 -2.50
CA GLN A 594 -2.60 -19.98 -2.02
C GLN A 594 -1.84 -21.16 -1.45
N PHE A 595 -0.57 -21.32 -1.83
CA PHE A 595 0.24 -22.40 -1.33
C PHE A 595 0.59 -22.15 0.15
N LYS A 596 0.34 -23.15 0.99
CA LYS A 596 0.69 -23.13 2.42
C LYS A 596 1.86 -24.11 2.63
N PRO A 597 3.12 -23.67 2.43
CA PRO A 597 4.28 -24.53 2.65
C PRO A 597 4.33 -24.99 4.11
N LYS A 598 4.82 -26.21 4.33
CA LYS A 598 5.11 -26.74 5.66
C LYS A 598 6.61 -26.69 5.89
N ILE A 599 7.03 -26.67 7.15
CA ILE A 599 8.46 -26.68 7.50
C ILE A 599 8.86 -28.14 7.69
N SER A 600 9.84 -28.60 6.90
CA SER A 600 10.45 -29.92 7.08
C SER A 600 11.30 -29.99 8.37
N PRO A 601 11.43 -31.17 9.01
CA PRO A 601 12.22 -31.31 10.23
C PRO A 601 13.69 -30.93 10.03
N ASP A 602 14.28 -31.27 8.89
CA ASP A 602 15.66 -30.90 8.52
C ASP A 602 15.83 -29.38 8.43
N ALA A 603 14.86 -28.68 7.86
CA ALA A 603 14.85 -27.22 7.81
C ALA A 603 14.73 -26.61 9.21
N GLN A 604 13.92 -27.22 10.08
CA GLN A 604 13.74 -26.75 11.47
C GLN A 604 15.06 -26.80 12.26
N GLU A 605 15.80 -27.92 12.18
CA GLU A 605 17.11 -28.02 12.84
C GLU A 605 18.09 -26.98 12.29
N PHE A 606 18.12 -26.81 10.97
CA PHE A 606 18.97 -25.82 10.31
C PHE A 606 18.65 -24.38 10.75
N MET A 607 17.36 -24.04 10.91
CA MET A 607 16.95 -22.71 11.38
C MET A 607 17.41 -22.42 12.82
N VAL A 608 17.35 -23.43 13.69
CA VAL A 608 17.79 -23.30 15.09
C VAL A 608 19.31 -23.09 15.16
N GLU A 609 20.07 -23.85 14.36
CA GLU A 609 21.51 -23.70 14.25
C GLU A 609 21.91 -22.30 13.76
N GLU A 610 21.29 -21.81 12.68
CA GLU A 610 21.58 -20.49 12.13
C GLU A 610 21.15 -19.36 13.07
N TYR A 611 20.04 -19.52 13.80
CA TYR A 611 19.65 -18.55 14.84
C TYR A 611 20.66 -18.50 16.00
N LYS A 612 21.15 -19.66 16.44
CA LYS A 612 22.19 -19.73 17.48
C LYS A 612 23.46 -19.05 17.00
N ARG A 613 23.88 -19.30 15.75
CA ARG A 613 25.04 -18.66 15.13
C ARG A 613 24.89 -17.13 15.05
N LEU A 614 23.72 -16.67 14.66
CA LEU A 614 23.40 -15.24 14.55
C LEU A 614 23.47 -14.56 15.94
N ARG A 615 22.98 -15.21 16.99
CA ARG A 615 23.05 -14.71 18.37
C ARG A 615 24.47 -14.76 18.97
N GLN A 616 25.24 -15.81 18.68
CA GLN A 616 26.64 -15.90 19.12
C GLN A 616 27.50 -14.79 18.54
N ARG A 617 27.26 -14.40 17.28
CA ARG A 617 27.95 -13.28 16.64
C ARG A 617 27.71 -11.95 17.36
N ASP A 618 26.52 -11.75 17.92
CA ASP A 618 26.16 -10.53 18.68
C ASP A 618 26.80 -10.49 20.07
N CYS A 619 27.04 -11.65 20.69
CA CYS A 619 27.63 -11.73 22.04
C CYS A 619 29.15 -11.47 22.06
N VAL A 620 29.86 -11.67 20.95
CA VAL A 620 31.33 -11.70 20.91
C VAL A 620 31.95 -10.45 20.23
N GLY A 621 31.16 -9.61 19.54
CA GLY A 621 31.69 -8.47 18.78
C GLY A 621 31.83 -7.16 19.56
N THR A 622 33.06 -6.67 19.75
CA THR A 622 33.39 -5.28 20.14
C THR A 622 32.93 -4.25 19.10
N SER A 623 32.71 -4.68 17.85
CA SER A 623 31.88 -3.97 16.89
C SER A 623 30.43 -4.09 17.36
N GLN A 624 30.00 -3.11 18.17
CA GLN A 624 28.61 -2.95 18.57
C GLN A 624 27.75 -3.00 17.30
N SER A 625 27.10 -4.14 17.07
CA SER A 625 26.10 -4.23 16.03
C SER A 625 25.05 -3.16 16.37
N SER A 626 24.56 -2.44 15.37
CA SER A 626 23.65 -1.32 15.63
C SER A 626 22.34 -1.75 16.30
N TRP A 627 22.10 -3.06 16.46
CA TRP A 627 20.81 -3.65 16.75
C TRP A 627 20.92 -4.93 17.58
N ARG A 628 20.23 -4.99 18.73
CA ARG A 628 20.14 -6.21 19.55
C ARG A 628 19.26 -7.27 18.89
N ILE A 629 19.81 -8.47 18.71
CA ILE A 629 19.08 -9.59 18.11
C ILE A 629 18.03 -10.13 19.11
N THR A 630 16.78 -10.28 18.65
CA THR A 630 15.66 -10.79 19.45
C THR A 630 14.99 -12.00 18.80
N VAL A 631 14.04 -12.62 19.49
CA VAL A 631 13.23 -13.74 18.95
C VAL A 631 12.40 -13.32 17.74
N ARG A 632 12.06 -12.03 17.59
CA ARG A 632 11.34 -11.52 16.43
C ARG A 632 12.08 -11.78 15.11
N GLN A 633 13.40 -11.73 15.13
CA GLN A 633 14.22 -12.02 13.96
C GLN A 633 14.12 -13.49 13.53
N LEU A 634 13.88 -14.41 14.47
CA LEU A 634 13.60 -15.81 14.16
C LEU A 634 12.22 -15.94 13.50
N GLU A 635 11.20 -15.24 14.01
CA GLU A 635 9.88 -15.19 13.37
C GLU A 635 9.97 -14.60 11.95
N SER A 636 10.73 -13.53 11.76
CA SER A 636 11.00 -12.93 10.45
C SER A 636 11.68 -13.92 9.50
N MET A 637 12.66 -14.69 9.98
CA MET A 637 13.33 -15.72 9.19
C MET A 637 12.36 -16.83 8.75
N ILE A 638 11.43 -17.23 9.61
CA ILE A 638 10.35 -18.17 9.27
C ILE A 638 9.46 -17.59 8.17
N ARG A 639 9.00 -16.34 8.31
CA ARG A 639 8.15 -15.70 7.28
C ARG A 639 8.86 -15.56 5.94
N LEU A 640 10.14 -15.17 5.95
CA LEU A 640 10.94 -15.02 4.73
C LEU A 640 11.19 -16.36 4.03
N SER A 641 11.49 -17.41 4.78
CA SER A 641 11.66 -18.75 4.22
C SER A 641 10.35 -19.33 3.67
N GLU A 642 9.22 -19.11 4.35
CA GLU A 642 7.89 -19.46 3.84
C GLU A 642 7.51 -18.68 2.58
N GLY A 643 7.78 -17.37 2.54
CA GLY A 643 7.57 -16.53 1.36
C GLY A 643 8.41 -16.98 0.16
N MET A 644 9.66 -17.37 0.41
CA MET A 644 10.54 -17.94 -0.62
C MET A 644 10.04 -19.30 -1.11
N ALA A 645 9.58 -20.17 -0.20
CA ALA A 645 9.00 -21.46 -0.55
C ALA A 645 7.70 -21.30 -1.39
N ARG A 646 6.87 -20.29 -1.08
CA ARG A 646 5.71 -19.93 -1.90
C ARG A 646 6.09 -19.51 -3.31
N MET A 647 7.13 -18.70 -3.44
CA MET A 647 7.61 -18.25 -4.75
C MET A 647 8.06 -19.42 -5.63
N TYR A 648 8.73 -20.43 -5.09
CA TYR A 648 9.15 -21.60 -5.88
C TYR A 648 8.11 -22.73 -5.93
N CYS A 649 7.03 -22.65 -5.15
CA CYS A 649 6.07 -23.74 -4.93
C CYS A 649 6.76 -25.06 -4.49
N LEU A 650 7.89 -24.97 -3.79
CA LEU A 650 8.73 -26.09 -3.37
C LEU A 650 9.12 -25.94 -1.88
N ASP A 651 9.34 -27.08 -1.22
CA ASP A 651 9.73 -27.17 0.19
C ASP A 651 11.16 -27.72 0.31
N GLU A 652 12.17 -26.90 -0.05
CA GLU A 652 13.59 -27.24 0.09
C GLU A 652 14.30 -26.43 1.19
N PRO A 653 15.27 -27.02 1.93
CA PRO A 653 16.04 -26.30 2.97
C PRO A 653 16.94 -25.18 2.40
N LYS A 654 17.13 -25.13 1.08
CA LYS A 654 17.88 -24.05 0.41
C LYS A 654 17.23 -22.68 0.61
N HIS A 655 15.91 -22.64 0.76
CA HIS A 655 15.17 -21.39 0.99
C HIS A 655 15.58 -20.72 2.31
N VAL A 656 15.87 -21.52 3.34
CA VAL A 656 16.31 -21.00 4.65
C VAL A 656 17.69 -20.35 4.54
N LYS A 657 18.63 -20.98 3.81
CA LYS A 657 19.98 -20.43 3.60
C LYS A 657 19.93 -19.07 2.91
N GLU A 658 19.08 -18.94 1.89
CA GLU A 658 18.93 -17.68 1.16
C GLU A 658 18.21 -16.61 1.99
N ALA A 659 17.16 -16.98 2.74
CA ALA A 659 16.50 -16.08 3.68
C ALA A 659 17.49 -15.56 4.74
N PHE A 660 18.36 -16.44 5.24
CA PHE A 660 19.42 -16.08 6.19
C PHE A 660 20.48 -15.16 5.56
N ARG A 661 20.86 -15.38 4.30
CA ARG A 661 21.77 -14.48 3.55
C ARG A 661 21.18 -13.08 3.47
N LEU A 662 19.90 -12.98 3.11
CA LEU A 662 19.19 -11.71 2.98
C LEU A 662 19.05 -11.00 4.34
N LEU A 663 18.70 -11.74 5.39
CA LEU A 663 18.62 -11.20 6.75
C LEU A 663 19.99 -10.72 7.26
N ASN A 664 21.07 -11.46 7.04
CA ASN A 664 22.41 -11.02 7.43
C ASN A 664 22.84 -9.75 6.72
N LYS A 665 22.52 -9.62 5.43
CA LYS A 665 22.85 -8.44 4.66
C LYS A 665 22.06 -7.19 5.10
N SER A 666 20.92 -7.38 5.77
CA SER A 666 20.17 -6.29 6.40
C SER A 666 20.81 -5.76 7.70
N ILE A 667 21.66 -6.57 8.35
CA ILE A 667 22.33 -6.19 9.61
C ILE A 667 23.67 -5.53 9.28
N ILE A 668 23.68 -4.20 9.21
CA ILE A 668 24.88 -3.42 8.93
C ILE A 668 25.76 -3.31 10.18
N ARG A 669 27.07 -3.44 10.00
CA ARG A 669 28.09 -3.19 11.03
C ARG A 669 28.31 -1.68 11.14
N VAL A 670 28.33 -1.16 12.37
CA VAL A 670 28.81 0.20 12.62
C VAL A 670 30.32 0.20 12.42
N GLU A 671 30.80 0.96 11.45
CA GLU A 671 32.23 1.24 11.32
C GLU A 671 32.56 2.28 12.39
N GLN A 672 33.47 1.95 13.31
CA GLN A 672 34.00 2.97 14.21
C GLN A 672 34.83 3.94 13.38
N PRO A 673 34.70 5.26 13.59
CA PRO A 673 35.44 6.24 12.80
C PRO A 673 36.94 6.01 12.90
N ASP A 674 37.65 6.23 11.79
CA ASP A 674 39.10 6.32 11.77
C ASP A 674 39.58 7.42 12.73
N VAL A 675 40.64 7.10 13.46
CA VAL A 675 41.19 7.94 14.52
C VAL A 675 41.89 9.14 13.88
N HIS A 676 41.26 10.32 13.91
CA HIS A 676 41.91 11.57 13.54
C HIS A 676 42.77 12.03 14.73
N LEU A 677 44.07 12.19 14.50
CA LEU A 677 45.08 12.50 15.52
C LEU A 677 45.39 14.01 15.63
N GLU A 678 44.46 14.91 15.24
CA GLU A 678 44.76 16.35 15.13
C GLU A 678 43.67 17.33 15.59
N GLU A 679 42.52 16.90 16.11
CA GLU A 679 41.56 17.85 16.70
C GLU A 679 41.85 17.98 18.20
N GLU A 680 42.77 18.88 18.58
CA GLU A 680 42.72 19.62 19.86
C GLU A 680 43.92 20.58 20.10
N ASP A 681 45.00 20.54 19.30
CA ASP A 681 46.12 21.51 19.46
C ASP A 681 45.77 22.95 19.00
N ASP A 682 44.67 23.14 18.25
CA ASP A 682 44.26 24.45 17.74
C ASP A 682 43.21 25.17 18.63
N GLU A 683 42.51 24.48 19.53
CA GLU A 683 41.43 25.09 20.34
C GLU A 683 41.93 25.82 21.61
N GLU A 684 43.18 25.62 22.04
CA GLU A 684 43.77 26.34 23.19
C GLU A 684 44.59 27.59 22.78
N MET A 685 44.73 27.92 21.50
CA MET A 685 45.49 29.10 21.03
C MET A 685 44.65 30.26 20.44
N GLU A 686 43.33 30.11 20.29
CA GLU A 686 42.48 31.17 19.69
C GLU A 686 41.74 32.06 20.71
N GLU A 687 41.78 31.77 22.02
CA GLU A 687 41.04 32.56 23.04
C GLU A 687 41.80 33.76 23.65
N GLU A 688 43.06 34.06 23.26
CA GLU A 688 43.84 35.17 23.86
C GLU A 688 44.01 36.43 22.98
N ASP A 689 43.53 36.47 21.73
CA ASP A 689 43.78 37.62 20.82
C ASP A 689 42.56 38.50 20.46
N GLU A 690 41.38 38.31 21.08
CA GLU A 690 40.17 39.13 20.81
C GLU A 690 39.88 40.25 21.84
N VAL A 691 40.90 40.96 22.35
CA VAL A 691 40.66 42.21 23.12
C VAL A 691 41.62 43.34 22.72
N ALA A 692 41.52 43.84 21.48
CA ALA A 692 41.90 45.22 21.16
C ALA A 692 41.36 45.71 19.79
N MET A 693 40.71 46.88 19.82
CA MET A 693 40.37 47.79 18.71
C MET A 693 39.06 47.56 17.93
N GLU A 694 37.97 48.04 18.52
CA GLU A 694 36.93 48.75 17.77
C GLU A 694 37.29 50.25 17.65
N THR A 695 37.29 50.83 16.45
CA THR A 695 36.63 52.12 16.14
C THR A 695 36.63 52.43 14.62
N ASP A 696 35.45 52.84 14.17
CA ASP A 696 35.07 53.70 13.03
C ASP A 696 35.12 53.23 11.56
N THR A 697 33.92 53.26 10.97
CA THR A 697 33.57 53.32 9.53
C THR A 697 33.24 54.79 9.14
N PRO A 698 32.81 55.21 7.90
CA PRO A 698 32.55 54.47 6.64
C PRO A 698 32.89 55.18 5.27
N ALA A 699 32.71 54.40 4.19
CA ALA A 699 32.24 54.78 2.82
C ALA A 699 33.25 55.46 1.83
N VAL A 700 33.31 55.25 0.49
CA VAL A 700 32.28 55.18 -0.59
C VAL A 700 32.91 54.70 -1.94
N GLN A 701 32.10 54.00 -2.78
CA GLN A 701 32.07 53.89 -4.27
C GLN A 701 32.84 52.81 -5.09
N VAL A 702 32.10 52.34 -6.12
CA VAL A 702 32.25 51.24 -7.10
C VAL A 702 31.78 51.83 -8.47
N PRO A 703 31.91 51.23 -9.67
CA PRO A 703 33.02 50.74 -10.55
C PRO A 703 32.96 51.54 -11.93
N PRO A 704 33.21 51.05 -13.19
CA PRO A 704 33.79 49.79 -13.75
C PRO A 704 34.72 49.90 -15.01
N SER A 705 35.22 48.72 -15.41
CA SER A 705 35.44 48.21 -16.80
C SER A 705 36.82 48.32 -17.48
N GLY A 706 37.34 47.15 -17.90
CA GLY A 706 37.84 46.92 -19.26
C GLY A 706 39.34 46.70 -19.49
N ALA A 707 39.66 45.48 -19.97
CA ALA A 707 40.80 45.07 -20.82
C ALA A 707 42.14 44.57 -20.20
N GLU A 708 42.27 43.23 -20.25
CA GLU A 708 43.38 42.34 -20.67
C GLU A 708 44.88 42.66 -20.40
N ALA A 709 45.54 41.57 -19.96
CA ALA A 709 46.92 41.11 -20.21
C ALA A 709 48.04 41.38 -19.17
N ASP A 710 48.58 40.24 -18.72
CA ASP A 710 49.96 39.93 -18.30
C ASP A 710 50.55 40.55 -17.03
N LYS A 711 50.69 39.67 -16.01
CA LYS A 711 51.92 39.46 -15.23
C LYS A 711 51.84 38.16 -14.41
N GLU A 712 52.39 37.09 -14.97
CA GLU A 712 52.97 35.99 -14.20
C GLU A 712 54.23 36.51 -13.47
N ALA A 713 54.30 36.34 -12.15
CA ALA A 713 55.49 35.88 -11.43
C ALA A 713 55.23 35.76 -9.92
N ALA A 714 55.47 34.54 -9.40
CA ALA A 714 55.72 34.18 -8.00
C ALA A 714 54.54 34.24 -7.00
N ALA A 715 53.71 33.19 -7.04
CA ALA A 715 53.07 32.65 -5.84
C ALA A 715 53.54 31.19 -5.67
N GLU A 716 54.58 30.98 -4.86
CA GLU A 716 54.88 29.66 -4.32
C GLU A 716 53.71 29.24 -3.43
N LYS A 717 52.93 28.28 -3.92
CA LYS A 717 51.89 27.60 -3.15
C LYS A 717 52.57 26.76 -2.06
N THR A 718 52.38 27.14 -0.80
CA THR A 718 52.51 26.23 0.34
C THR A 718 51.59 25.03 0.10
N ALA A 719 52.17 23.83 0.04
CA ALA A 719 51.42 22.59 -0.05
C ALA A 719 50.57 22.41 1.24
N PRO A 720 49.31 21.93 1.15
CA PRO A 720 48.55 21.59 2.34
C PRO A 720 49.23 20.41 3.03
N LYS A 721 49.58 20.56 4.31
CA LYS A 721 50.00 19.43 5.15
C LYS A 721 48.86 18.40 5.13
N LYS A 722 49.13 17.20 4.61
CA LYS A 722 48.18 16.08 4.68
C LYS A 722 48.06 15.68 6.15
N GLY A 723 46.88 15.85 6.74
CA GLY A 723 46.58 15.30 8.06
C GLY A 723 46.72 13.77 8.03
N LEU A 724 47.46 13.23 9.00
CA LEU A 724 47.73 11.79 9.13
C LEU A 724 46.49 11.08 9.69
N LYS A 725 45.83 10.26 8.87
CA LYS A 725 44.69 9.42 9.26
C LYS A 725 45.20 8.00 9.54
N LEU A 726 44.92 7.46 10.72
CA LEU A 726 45.24 6.07 11.09
C LEU A 726 43.93 5.28 11.21
N THR A 727 43.88 4.08 10.63
CA THR A 727 42.70 3.22 10.79
C THR A 727 42.60 2.70 12.23
N TYR A 728 41.39 2.51 12.76
CA TYR A 728 41.20 2.06 14.14
C TYR A 728 41.78 0.66 14.38
N ASP A 729 41.77 -0.21 13.36
CA ASP A 729 42.35 -1.55 13.46
C ASP A 729 43.89 -1.49 13.58
N GLU A 730 44.55 -0.61 12.80
CA GLU A 730 45.99 -0.34 12.96
C GLU A 730 46.28 0.30 14.32
N TYR A 731 45.47 1.26 14.77
CA TYR A 731 45.58 1.86 16.11
C TYR A 731 45.50 0.81 17.21
N LYS A 732 44.53 -0.12 17.13
CA LYS A 732 44.35 -1.19 18.13
C LYS A 732 45.49 -2.20 18.08
N GLN A 733 45.97 -2.58 16.90
CA GLN A 733 47.14 -3.46 16.78
C GLN A 733 48.38 -2.82 17.41
N MET A 734 48.62 -1.54 17.12
CA MET A 734 49.71 -0.77 17.73
C MET A 734 49.58 -0.69 19.25
N ALA A 735 48.39 -0.35 19.75
CA ALA A 735 48.12 -0.29 21.19
C ALA A 735 48.33 -1.65 21.89
N ASN A 736 47.86 -2.75 21.27
CA ASN A 736 48.03 -4.10 21.81
C ASN A 736 49.50 -4.54 21.86
N LEU A 737 50.30 -4.22 20.84
CA LEU A 737 51.74 -4.52 20.82
C LEU A 737 52.49 -3.75 21.91
N LEU A 738 52.21 -2.45 22.04
CA LEU A 738 52.81 -1.58 23.07
C LEU A 738 52.47 -2.07 24.49
N VAL A 739 51.19 -2.38 24.75
CA VAL A 739 50.75 -2.87 26.06
C VAL A 739 51.30 -4.28 26.37
N CYS A 740 51.37 -5.17 25.38
CA CYS A 740 52.01 -6.49 25.54
C CYS A 740 53.48 -6.37 25.93
N HIS A 741 54.21 -5.44 25.30
CA HIS A 741 55.62 -5.22 25.61
C HIS A 741 55.82 -4.67 27.02
N MET A 742 55.00 -3.68 27.42
CA MET A 742 55.06 -3.12 28.78
C MET A 742 54.78 -4.18 29.84
N ARG A 743 53.78 -5.05 29.65
CA ARG A 743 53.51 -6.15 30.58
C ARG A 743 54.63 -7.17 30.67
N LYS A 744 55.25 -7.53 29.54
CA LYS A 744 56.40 -8.44 29.54
C LYS A 744 57.57 -7.82 30.31
N MET A 745 57.83 -6.53 30.14
CA MET A 745 58.88 -5.85 30.91
C MET A 745 58.55 -5.75 32.40
N GLU A 746 57.30 -5.48 32.77
CA GLU A 746 56.83 -5.53 34.16
C GLU A 746 57.00 -6.92 34.80
N GLU A 747 56.73 -8.01 34.06
CA GLU A 747 56.93 -9.38 34.56
C GLU A 747 58.41 -9.77 34.70
N THR A 748 59.31 -9.08 34.01
CA THR A 748 60.75 -9.41 34.01
C THR A 748 61.55 -8.56 35.01
N ALA A 749 61.00 -7.43 35.48
CA ALA A 749 61.65 -6.52 36.41
C ALA A 749 61.16 -6.76 37.85
N ASP A 750 62.03 -7.31 38.71
CA ASP A 750 61.76 -7.47 40.15
C ASP A 750 61.79 -6.10 40.87
N ASP A 751 60.60 -5.63 41.28
CA ASP A 751 60.21 -4.82 42.44
C ASP A 751 60.70 -3.37 42.70
N ASP A 752 61.61 -2.72 41.96
CA ASP A 752 61.96 -1.31 42.28
C ASP A 752 62.08 -0.29 41.11
N ASP A 753 61.93 -0.70 39.84
CA ASP A 753 62.03 0.21 38.67
C ASP A 753 60.95 -0.08 37.61
N ALA A 754 59.70 -0.21 38.07
CA ALA A 754 58.55 -0.65 37.27
C ALA A 754 57.96 0.47 36.41
N GLY A 755 58.70 0.94 35.42
CA GLY A 755 58.12 1.73 34.35
C GLY A 755 59.04 1.99 33.16
N VAL A 756 58.44 1.99 31.97
CA VAL A 756 59.17 2.14 30.71
C VAL A 756 59.16 3.62 30.32
N ARG A 757 60.32 4.16 29.90
CA ARG A 757 60.41 5.53 29.39
C ARG A 757 59.71 5.65 28.04
N ARG A 758 59.07 6.80 27.79
CA ARG A 758 58.37 7.07 26.54
C ARG A 758 59.29 6.88 25.33
N ASN A 759 60.52 7.40 25.39
CA ASN A 759 61.49 7.27 24.30
C ASN A 759 61.95 5.82 24.07
N GLU A 760 62.08 5.03 25.13
CA GLU A 760 62.49 3.63 25.04
C GLU A 760 61.39 2.78 24.38
N LEU A 761 60.13 3.04 24.71
CA LEU A 761 58.99 2.37 24.12
C LEU A 761 58.83 2.69 22.63
N VAL A 762 59.04 3.96 22.23
CA VAL A 762 59.02 4.38 20.82
C VAL A 762 60.16 3.70 20.04
N ASN A 763 61.37 3.67 20.61
CA ASN A 763 62.53 3.04 19.95
C ASN A 763 62.36 1.52 19.81
N TRP A 764 61.78 0.85 20.80
CA TRP A 764 61.48 -0.57 20.72
C TRP A 764 60.49 -0.88 19.59
N TYR A 765 59.41 -0.10 19.50
CA TYR A 765 58.41 -0.28 18.45
C TYR A 765 59.00 -0.06 17.05
N LEU A 766 59.89 0.94 16.90
CA LEU A 766 60.60 1.19 15.64
C LEU A 766 61.54 0.04 15.26
N HIS A 767 62.18 -0.61 16.23
CA HIS A 767 63.06 -1.76 16.00
C HIS A 767 62.29 -3.03 15.61
N GLU A 768 61.08 -3.25 16.15
CA GLU A 768 60.25 -4.40 15.78
C GLU A 768 59.74 -4.30 14.33
N ILE A 769 59.50 -3.08 13.85
CA ILE A 769 58.98 -2.79 12.51
C ILE A 769 60.09 -2.46 11.50
N GLU A 770 61.36 -2.43 11.92
CA GLU A 770 62.52 -2.19 11.05
C GLU A 770 62.56 -3.15 9.84
N ALA A 771 62.01 -4.36 9.99
CA ALA A 771 61.91 -5.35 8.92
C ALA A 771 60.88 -5.00 7.81
N GLU A 772 59.96 -4.06 8.06
CA GLU A 772 58.89 -3.64 7.14
C GLU A 772 59.15 -2.28 6.49
N ILE A 773 60.20 -1.55 6.92
CA ILE A 773 60.46 -0.17 6.47
C ILE A 773 61.64 -0.16 5.49
N ASP A 774 61.37 0.28 4.26
CA ASP A 774 62.39 0.38 3.21
C ASP A 774 62.98 1.81 3.07
N SER A 775 62.36 2.83 3.68
CA SER A 775 62.76 4.25 3.53
C SER A 775 62.88 5.05 4.83
N GLU A 776 63.83 6.00 4.87
CA GLU A 776 64.05 6.91 6.02
C GLU A 776 62.85 7.86 6.27
N ALA A 777 62.09 8.19 5.22
CA ALA A 777 60.89 9.03 5.32
C ALA A 777 59.74 8.31 6.03
N GLU A 778 59.53 7.02 5.73
CA GLU A 778 58.50 6.19 6.38
C GLU A 778 58.84 5.95 7.86
N LEU A 779 60.13 5.85 8.21
CA LEU A 779 60.57 5.71 9.59
C LEU A 779 60.18 6.95 10.43
N MET A 780 60.41 8.14 9.88
CA MET A 780 60.03 9.40 10.53
C MET A 780 58.50 9.55 10.65
N GLU A 781 57.75 9.16 9.62
CA GLU A 781 56.28 9.16 9.64
C GLU A 781 55.73 8.19 10.69
N ARG A 782 56.27 6.96 10.77
CA ARG A 782 55.87 5.97 11.77
C ARG A 782 56.22 6.41 13.19
N LYS A 783 57.38 7.04 13.39
CA LYS A 783 57.76 7.63 14.68
C LYS A 783 56.75 8.67 15.16
N THR A 784 56.38 9.61 14.29
CA THR A 784 55.38 10.64 14.62
C THR A 784 54.01 10.03 14.90
N ILE A 785 53.60 9.00 14.17
CA ILE A 785 52.34 8.27 14.44
C ILE A 785 52.38 7.64 15.83
N VAL A 786 53.45 6.94 16.20
CA VAL A 786 53.58 6.26 17.50
C VAL A 786 53.57 7.26 18.65
N GLU A 787 54.28 8.38 18.52
CA GLU A 787 54.30 9.43 19.54
C GLU A 787 52.90 10.03 19.77
N LYS A 788 52.12 10.25 18.70
CA LYS A 788 50.74 10.71 18.78
C LYS A 788 49.80 9.64 19.36
N VAL A 789 50.01 8.36 19.03
CA VAL A 789 49.25 7.25 19.60
C VAL A 789 49.49 7.11 21.10
N ILE A 790 50.74 7.19 21.56
CA ILE A 790 51.07 7.17 23.00
C ILE A 790 50.42 8.35 23.73
N PHE A 791 50.46 9.54 23.13
CA PHE A 791 49.79 10.73 23.71
C PHE A 791 48.29 10.49 23.90
N ARG A 792 47.60 9.92 22.91
CA ARG A 792 46.17 9.60 23.00
C ARG A 792 45.86 8.51 24.04
N LEU A 793 46.72 7.49 24.15
CA LEU A 793 46.58 6.41 25.14
C LEU A 793 46.71 6.90 26.59
N VAL A 794 47.48 7.98 26.81
CA VAL A 794 47.63 8.65 28.12
C VAL A 794 46.43 9.57 28.42
N HIS A 795 46.09 10.46 27.49
CA HIS A 795 45.15 11.56 27.76
C HIS A 795 43.66 11.22 27.54
N HIS A 796 43.30 10.41 26.54
CA HIS A 796 41.89 10.10 26.23
C HIS A 796 41.46 8.72 26.72
N ASP A 797 42.25 7.70 26.43
CA ASP A 797 41.85 6.32 26.73
C ASP A 797 42.21 5.90 28.17
N HIS A 798 43.05 6.67 28.87
CA HIS A 798 43.57 6.42 30.22
C HIS A 798 44.12 4.99 30.43
N ILE A 799 44.67 4.41 29.36
CA ILE A 799 45.27 3.07 29.35
C ILE A 799 46.68 3.13 29.95
N LEU A 800 47.39 4.24 29.72
CA LEU A 800 48.74 4.51 30.24
C LEU A 800 48.68 5.64 31.26
N ILE A 801 49.42 5.49 32.36
CA ILE A 801 49.57 6.49 33.43
C ILE A 801 51.00 7.00 33.40
N GLU A 802 51.17 8.32 33.34
CA GLU A 802 52.46 8.99 33.54
C GLU A 802 52.76 9.08 35.04
N LEU A 803 53.90 8.54 35.47
CA LEU A 803 54.43 8.70 36.81
C LEU A 803 55.51 9.80 36.79
N ASP A 804 55.22 10.94 37.40
CA ASP A 804 56.23 11.96 37.68
C ASP A 804 57.11 11.51 38.85
N THR A 805 58.43 11.71 38.75
CA THR A 805 59.39 11.32 39.80
C THR A 805 59.29 12.16 41.08
N THR A 806 58.36 13.14 41.14
CA THR A 806 58.14 13.99 42.32
C THR A 806 56.72 13.81 42.86
N GLY A 807 56.63 13.37 44.11
CA GLY A 807 55.39 12.89 44.72
C GLY A 807 54.20 13.86 44.75
N LEU A 808 53.01 13.25 44.77
CA LEU A 808 51.67 13.78 45.04
C LEU A 808 51.63 15.19 45.67
N LYS A 809 51.44 16.23 44.84
CA LYS A 809 50.86 17.51 45.28
C LYS A 809 49.38 17.58 44.86
N PRO A 810 48.47 18.00 45.75
CA PRO A 810 47.05 18.15 45.42
C PRO A 810 46.83 19.30 44.43
N LYS A 811 46.03 19.06 43.40
CA LYS A 811 45.65 20.01 42.34
C LYS A 811 44.91 21.23 42.92
N HIS A 812 45.61 22.34 43.16
CA HIS A 812 45.05 23.70 43.13
C HIS A 812 46.15 24.76 43.05
N SER A 813 46.64 25.04 41.83
CA SER A 813 47.14 26.35 41.39
C SER A 813 47.74 26.21 39.98
N LYS A 814 47.12 26.87 39.00
CA LYS A 814 47.64 27.02 37.63
C LYS A 814 48.89 27.91 37.64
N GLU A 815 50.08 27.34 37.66
CA GLU A 815 51.33 28.01 37.26
C GLU A 815 52.25 27.00 36.57
N GLN A 816 52.52 27.26 35.28
CA GLN A 816 53.61 26.77 34.40
C GLN A 816 54.18 25.37 34.67
N LEU A 817 53.67 24.38 33.92
CA LEU A 817 54.29 23.07 33.73
C LEU A 817 55.58 23.23 32.91
N VAL A 818 56.74 23.07 33.55
CA VAL A 818 57.94 22.60 32.86
C VAL A 818 57.69 21.13 32.57
N LYS A 819 57.39 20.78 31.31
CA LYS A 819 57.28 19.38 30.88
C LYS A 819 58.66 18.74 31.05
N GLU A 820 58.76 17.68 31.85
CA GLU A 820 59.94 16.79 31.80
C GLU A 820 59.88 16.02 30.47
N ASP A 821 60.99 15.99 29.73
CA ASP A 821 61.04 15.46 28.35
C ASP A 821 60.90 13.92 28.23
N ASP A 822 60.75 13.18 29.34
CA ASP A 822 60.64 11.71 29.31
C ASP A 822 59.95 11.12 30.57
N PRO A 823 58.61 11.17 30.67
CA PRO A 823 57.87 10.59 31.79
C PRO A 823 57.88 9.06 31.74
N VAL A 824 57.80 8.44 32.92
CA VAL A 824 57.73 6.99 33.08
C VAL A 824 56.28 6.53 32.88
N LEU A 825 56.05 5.62 31.93
CA LEU A 825 54.71 5.11 31.59
C LEU A 825 54.46 3.75 32.26
N VAL A 826 53.28 3.60 32.86
CA VAL A 826 52.80 2.33 33.45
C VAL A 826 51.39 2.00 32.93
N VAL A 827 51.10 0.71 32.73
CA VAL A 827 49.80 0.27 32.24
C VAL A 827 48.76 0.30 33.36
N HIS A 828 47.55 0.79 33.09
CA HIS A 828 46.45 0.77 34.06
C HIS A 828 46.08 -0.70 34.42
N PRO A 829 45.96 -1.06 35.72
CA PRO A 829 45.70 -2.44 36.18
C PRO A 829 44.40 -3.11 35.68
N ASN A 830 43.49 -2.35 35.05
CA ASN A 830 42.16 -2.82 34.63
C ASN A 830 42.06 -3.09 33.12
N TYR A 831 43.11 -2.78 32.35
CA TYR A 831 43.10 -3.00 30.92
C TYR A 831 43.36 -4.49 30.62
N VAL A 832 42.43 -5.21 29.99
CA VAL A 832 42.63 -6.62 29.64
C VAL A 832 42.92 -6.72 28.14
N ILE A 833 43.99 -7.42 27.77
CA ILE A 833 44.38 -7.64 26.37
C ILE A 833 43.42 -8.68 25.76
N ASP A 834 42.77 -8.33 24.65
CA ASP A 834 42.11 -9.29 23.77
C ASP A 834 43.20 -10.05 22.98
N VAL A 835 43.36 -11.35 23.24
CA VAL A 835 44.23 -12.26 22.43
C VAL A 835 43.43 -12.86 21.29
#